data_AF-A0A6J1UJV9-F1
#
_entry.id   AF-A0A6J1UJV9-F1
#
_cell.length_a   1.000
_cell.length_b   1.000
_cell.length_c   1.000
_cell.angle_alpha   90.00
_cell.angle_beta   90.00
_cell.angle_gamma   90.00
#
_symmetry.space_group_name_H-M   'P 1'
#
loop_
_entity.id
_entity.type
_entity.pdbx_description
1 polymer ?
#
loop_
_entity_poly.entity_id
_entity_poly.type
_entity_poly.pdbx_seq_one_letter_code
_entity_poly.pdbx_strand_id
1 'polypeptide(L)'
;MNLRCLLAVQVLQLARALESYSAGSCAFEDSTCGYETDTTALTWILNEEGHYISVDTSRGTSGDTAVLLSPELYTGEWSCVRLIYQIASASELPLDSIILNLYIRVEGESLDHLLWTTTEHSESWLIASVDVKNRTDKFKIVLEGVLGTETFASIAIFEIKISTGYCIECDFEENHLCGFMNRWNPNVNWFVGGGNIGNSQSILPKDHTFRNEFGHYMYVDSLYVKHFQEVAQLVSPKTLTPMSGCLSFYYQVQQESGIVFTIYTRDVNGFYEELWKADRPTSNDWLLGEVDFSAPYPMEVIFEVAFSSAKGGYLALDDISFSPVFCSNQTATSFSPLQASCTFEENFCHFYQDYKDGSGWSRIKVKPNAYRPGDHTTGTGFYLLANTKFTSQPGYIGRLYSPTLPENLQYCLRFYYALFGFFKMRDSLAVYIFEENHIVQEKIWSVSEIPQRVWTQAEIPFRKPMPCKVVFLSWCRNFWDCGIVALDDISVNLGSCHSADMPPDFPGECTFEKNDCAFTLQPRNRHGWHRRRSPTPTSYTGPTGDHTTGVGHYMYIEASNMIYGQKAQLISRLLRKTFGHQCLIFFYHMYGRGTGLLNVYLKMHGSKKEILIWRRRGEQSISWLRGLIEYTCDKSHQIIFEAIRGISIRSDIAIDDISFQKGPCKEMEETILQSSGYSADFNEIEY
;
A
#
# COMPACT_ATOMS: atom_id res chain seq x y z
N MET A 1 -55.22 -35.75 -3.08
CA MET A 1 -53.77 -35.71 -3.38
C MET A 1 -53.32 -34.35 -3.94
N ASN A 2 -53.99 -33.23 -3.58
CA ASN A 2 -53.76 -31.91 -4.20
C ASN A 2 -53.46 -30.77 -3.20
N LEU A 3 -53.27 -31.05 -1.91
CA LEU A 3 -52.91 -30.01 -0.93
C LEU A 3 -51.42 -29.97 -0.59
N ARG A 4 -50.68 -31.08 -0.80
CA ARG A 4 -49.23 -31.14 -0.57
C ARG A 4 -48.40 -30.54 -1.72
N CYS A 5 -48.90 -30.57 -2.96
CA CYS A 5 -48.19 -29.95 -4.09
C CYS A 5 -48.31 -28.42 -4.11
N LEU A 6 -49.44 -27.84 -3.68
CA LEU A 6 -49.58 -26.37 -3.62
C LEU A 6 -48.71 -25.74 -2.53
N LEU A 7 -48.55 -26.40 -1.39
CA LEU A 7 -47.60 -25.98 -0.35
C LEU A 7 -46.14 -26.13 -0.79
N ALA A 8 -45.80 -27.16 -1.56
CA ALA A 8 -44.44 -27.33 -2.10
C ALA A 8 -44.10 -26.26 -3.16
N VAL A 9 -45.07 -25.85 -4.00
CA VAL A 9 -44.86 -24.81 -5.01
C VAL A 9 -44.83 -23.41 -4.38
N GLN A 10 -45.60 -23.14 -3.32
CA GLN A 10 -45.47 -21.88 -2.58
C GLN A 10 -44.17 -21.79 -1.78
N VAL A 11 -43.66 -22.90 -1.23
CA VAL A 11 -42.33 -22.91 -0.57
C VAL A 11 -41.19 -22.76 -1.58
N LEU A 12 -41.31 -23.30 -2.80
CA LEU A 12 -40.33 -23.08 -3.88
C LEU A 12 -40.44 -21.69 -4.55
N GLN A 13 -41.61 -21.06 -4.56
CA GLN A 13 -41.77 -19.68 -5.02
C GLN A 13 -41.37 -18.65 -3.95
N LEU A 14 -41.52 -18.97 -2.66
CA LEU A 14 -40.92 -18.19 -1.56
C LEU A 14 -39.40 -18.40 -1.45
N ALA A 15 -38.86 -19.52 -1.94
CA ALA A 15 -37.42 -19.73 -2.05
C ALA A 15 -36.78 -19.01 -3.27
N ARG A 16 -37.59 -18.47 -4.19
CA ARG A 16 -37.13 -17.61 -5.31
C ARG A 16 -37.25 -16.11 -5.03
N ALA A 17 -37.75 -15.73 -3.84
CA ALA A 17 -37.86 -14.34 -3.39
C ALA A 17 -36.87 -14.01 -2.25
N LEU A 18 -35.86 -14.86 -2.07
CA LEU A 18 -34.65 -14.57 -1.30
C LEU A 18 -33.48 -14.95 -2.20
N GLU A 19 -33.13 -14.09 -3.15
CA GLU A 19 -31.71 -13.85 -3.33
C GLU A 19 -31.24 -13.36 -1.97
N SER A 20 -30.71 -14.28 -1.15
CA SER A 20 -30.08 -13.91 0.09
C SER A 20 -28.87 -13.09 -0.33
N TYR A 21 -29.04 -11.77 -0.40
CA TYR A 21 -27.95 -10.82 -0.48
C TYR A 21 -26.87 -11.35 0.45
N SER A 22 -25.69 -11.56 -0.12
CA SER A 22 -24.51 -11.94 0.65
C SER A 22 -24.38 -11.01 1.85
N ALA A 23 -23.88 -11.53 2.97
CA ALA A 23 -23.77 -10.75 4.20
C ALA A 23 -23.04 -9.42 3.93
N GLY A 24 -23.71 -8.29 4.23
CA GLY A 24 -23.19 -6.94 4.00
C GLY A 24 -23.58 -6.28 2.67
N SER A 25 -24.25 -6.98 1.74
CA SER A 25 -24.83 -6.34 0.56
C SER A 25 -26.13 -5.61 0.90
N CYS A 26 -26.38 -4.47 0.26
CA CYS A 26 -27.59 -3.66 0.43
C CYS A 26 -27.91 -2.82 -0.81
N ALA A 27 -29.14 -2.95 -1.30
CA ALA A 27 -29.71 -2.13 -2.37
C ALA A 27 -30.58 -0.96 -1.84
N PHE A 28 -30.67 -0.80 -0.52
CA PHE A 28 -31.40 0.30 0.14
C PHE A 28 -32.88 0.49 -0.28
N GLU A 29 -33.53 -0.58 -0.76
CA GLU A 29 -34.93 -0.54 -1.20
C GLU A 29 -35.89 -0.13 -0.07
N ASP A 30 -35.91 -0.90 1.03
CA ASP A 30 -36.85 -0.70 2.16
C ASP A 30 -36.14 -0.50 3.52
N SER A 31 -34.82 -0.70 3.59
CA SER A 31 -34.06 -0.64 4.85
C SER A 31 -32.58 -0.40 4.63
N THR A 32 -31.83 -0.12 5.70
CA THR A 32 -30.37 0.00 5.67
C THR A 32 -29.64 -1.35 5.72
N CYS A 33 -30.34 -2.50 5.63
CA CYS A 33 -29.76 -3.85 5.65
C CYS A 33 -28.79 -4.13 6.82
N GLY A 34 -29.01 -3.49 7.97
CA GLY A 34 -28.15 -3.61 9.16
C GLY A 34 -26.91 -2.70 9.15
N TYR A 35 -26.78 -1.81 8.16
CA TYR A 35 -25.83 -0.71 8.24
C TYR A 35 -26.28 0.30 9.30
N GLU A 36 -25.33 0.70 10.14
CA GLU A 36 -25.53 1.62 11.26
C GLU A 36 -24.69 2.87 11.07
N THR A 37 -25.30 4.03 11.28
CA THR A 37 -24.55 5.29 11.34
C THR A 37 -23.84 5.40 12.70
N ASP A 38 -22.58 5.81 12.70
CA ASP A 38 -21.90 6.20 13.93
C ASP A 38 -22.61 7.40 14.59
N THR A 39 -23.05 7.20 15.84
CA THR A 39 -23.75 8.23 16.64
C THR A 39 -22.94 9.50 16.92
N THR A 40 -21.62 9.46 16.70
CA THR A 40 -20.71 10.60 16.87
C THR A 40 -20.50 11.41 15.59
N ALA A 41 -21.02 10.93 14.45
CA ALA A 41 -20.87 11.49 13.12
C ALA A 41 -22.21 12.00 12.58
N LEU A 42 -22.19 12.64 11.40
CA LEU A 42 -23.41 12.95 10.66
C LEU A 42 -24.17 11.67 10.28
N THR A 43 -25.49 11.80 10.22
CA THR A 43 -26.39 10.68 9.94
C THR A 43 -26.60 10.48 8.45
N TRP A 44 -26.31 9.28 7.96
CA TRP A 44 -26.74 8.81 6.64
C TRP A 44 -28.25 8.62 6.63
N ILE A 45 -28.92 9.18 5.63
CA ILE A 45 -30.39 9.19 5.54
C ILE A 45 -30.81 8.29 4.39
N LEU A 46 -31.76 7.39 4.68
CA LEU A 46 -32.43 6.60 3.66
C LEU A 46 -33.46 7.46 2.92
N ASN A 47 -33.32 7.57 1.60
CA ASN A 47 -34.35 8.10 0.72
C ASN A 47 -35.23 6.95 0.23
N GLU A 48 -36.42 6.80 0.83
CA GLU A 48 -37.38 5.73 0.52
C GLU A 48 -37.97 5.84 -0.89
N GLU A 49 -38.03 7.04 -1.49
CA GLU A 49 -38.55 7.22 -2.86
C GLU A 49 -37.49 6.93 -3.93
N GLY A 50 -36.22 7.17 -3.60
CA GLY A 50 -35.09 7.00 -4.50
C GLY A 50 -34.31 5.69 -4.31
N HIS A 51 -34.57 4.95 -3.24
CA HIS A 51 -33.87 3.72 -2.85
C HIS A 51 -32.34 3.91 -2.75
N TYR A 52 -31.91 4.96 -2.07
CA TYR A 52 -30.48 5.24 -1.82
C TYR A 52 -30.29 5.87 -0.45
N ILE A 53 -29.07 5.83 0.08
CA ILE A 53 -28.69 6.60 1.26
C ILE A 53 -27.88 7.82 0.86
N SER A 54 -28.05 8.94 1.56
CA SER A 54 -27.24 10.13 1.32
C SER A 54 -26.91 10.92 2.57
N VAL A 55 -25.89 11.74 2.45
CA VAL A 55 -25.51 12.78 3.40
C VAL A 55 -25.28 14.08 2.62
N ASP A 56 -25.74 15.21 3.17
CA ASP A 56 -25.63 16.52 2.55
C ASP A 56 -25.23 17.62 3.54
N THR A 57 -24.80 18.76 3.00
CA THR A 57 -24.35 19.94 3.77
C THR A 57 -25.48 20.75 4.39
N SER A 58 -26.76 20.44 4.11
CA SER A 58 -27.89 21.16 4.71
C SER A 58 -28.08 20.81 6.19
N ARG A 59 -27.53 19.67 6.62
CA ARG A 59 -27.69 19.12 7.98
C ARG A 59 -26.40 19.09 8.80
N GLY A 60 -25.26 19.36 8.18
CA GLY A 60 -23.95 19.40 8.82
C GLY A 60 -23.30 20.77 8.71
N THR A 61 -22.32 21.02 9.57
CA THR A 61 -21.37 22.11 9.37
C THR A 61 -20.27 21.68 8.40
N SER A 62 -19.67 22.65 7.72
CA SER A 62 -18.52 22.45 6.83
C SER A 62 -17.39 21.67 7.55
N GLY A 63 -16.90 20.60 6.93
CA GLY A 63 -15.87 19.73 7.49
C GLY A 63 -16.36 18.57 8.37
N ASP A 64 -17.67 18.42 8.55
CA ASP A 64 -18.24 17.30 9.29
C ASP A 64 -18.15 15.99 8.48
N THR A 65 -17.94 14.90 9.20
CA THR A 65 -17.82 13.54 8.65
C THR A 65 -19.09 12.74 8.91
N ALA A 66 -19.53 11.95 7.93
CA ALA A 66 -20.57 10.93 8.09
C ALA A 66 -19.94 9.54 8.02
N VAL A 67 -20.23 8.67 8.98
CA VAL A 67 -19.63 7.32 9.04
C VAL A 67 -20.73 6.28 9.05
N LEU A 68 -20.69 5.38 8.06
CA LEU A 68 -21.59 4.25 7.92
C LEU A 68 -20.82 2.95 8.20
N LEU A 69 -21.36 2.11 9.08
CA LEU A 69 -20.74 0.85 9.50
C LEU A 69 -21.56 -0.33 9.01
N SER A 70 -20.90 -1.29 8.36
CA SER A 70 -21.55 -2.55 8.00
C SER A 70 -21.88 -3.41 9.23
N PRO A 71 -22.76 -4.42 9.07
CA PRO A 71 -22.81 -5.58 9.96
C PRO A 71 -21.44 -6.25 10.11
N GLU A 72 -21.27 -7.11 11.12
CA GLU A 72 -20.05 -7.92 11.24
C GLU A 72 -19.93 -8.87 10.04
N LEU A 73 -18.79 -8.81 9.36
CA LEU A 73 -18.45 -9.64 8.21
C LEU A 73 -17.33 -10.63 8.57
N TYR A 74 -17.36 -11.77 7.89
CA TYR A 74 -16.36 -12.83 8.00
C TYR A 74 -16.12 -13.43 6.62
N THR A 75 -14.90 -13.33 6.09
CA THR A 75 -14.58 -13.80 4.73
C THR A 75 -13.41 -14.79 4.76
N GLY A 76 -13.74 -16.09 4.72
CA GLY A 76 -12.73 -17.15 4.57
C GLY A 76 -12.06 -17.17 3.19
N GLU A 77 -12.66 -16.49 2.21
CA GLU A 77 -12.25 -16.41 0.82
C GLU A 77 -12.14 -14.93 0.39
N TRP A 78 -11.67 -14.71 -0.84
CA TRP A 78 -11.64 -13.37 -1.43
C TRP A 78 -13.06 -12.85 -1.67
N SER A 79 -13.22 -11.53 -1.59
CA SER A 79 -14.51 -10.89 -1.86
C SER A 79 -14.31 -9.60 -2.62
N CYS A 80 -15.23 -9.31 -3.53
CA CYS A 80 -15.28 -8.02 -4.23
C CYS A 80 -16.37 -7.15 -3.63
N VAL A 81 -16.01 -5.92 -3.25
CA VAL A 81 -16.98 -4.89 -2.85
C VAL A 81 -17.21 -3.96 -4.03
N ARG A 82 -18.42 -4.00 -4.59
CA ARG A 82 -18.91 -3.06 -5.61
C ARG A 82 -19.78 -2.01 -4.94
N LEU A 83 -19.42 -0.76 -5.15
CA LEU A 83 -20.09 0.41 -4.58
C LEU A 83 -20.60 1.30 -5.72
N ILE A 84 -21.91 1.49 -5.79
CA ILE A 84 -22.52 2.46 -6.69
C ILE A 84 -22.75 3.75 -5.92
N TYR A 85 -22.04 4.81 -6.30
CA TYR A 85 -22.01 6.07 -5.56
C TYR A 85 -22.13 7.28 -6.48
N GLN A 86 -22.48 8.41 -5.87
CA GLN A 86 -22.50 9.70 -6.52
C GLN A 86 -21.95 10.76 -5.56
N ILE A 87 -21.06 11.61 -6.08
CA ILE A 87 -20.58 12.81 -5.39
C ILE A 87 -21.03 14.01 -6.23
N ALA A 88 -21.92 14.83 -5.66
CA ALA A 88 -22.42 16.03 -6.30
C ALA A 88 -21.82 17.28 -5.63
N SER A 89 -21.30 18.19 -6.45
CA SER A 89 -20.78 19.51 -6.04
C SER A 89 -21.19 20.57 -7.05
N ALA A 90 -21.40 21.80 -6.56
CA ALA A 90 -21.76 22.95 -7.38
C ALA A 90 -20.55 23.70 -7.97
N SER A 91 -19.31 23.28 -7.68
CA SER A 91 -18.08 24.03 -7.99
C SER A 91 -17.00 23.13 -8.60
N GLU A 92 -16.38 23.59 -9.70
CA GLU A 92 -15.25 22.91 -10.35
C GLU A 92 -13.89 23.19 -9.65
N LEU A 93 -13.87 23.94 -8.54
CA LEU A 93 -12.63 24.37 -7.89
C LEU A 93 -12.08 23.32 -6.92
N PRO A 94 -10.80 22.92 -7.05
CA PRO A 94 -10.21 21.80 -6.30
C PRO A 94 -9.87 22.08 -4.83
N LEU A 95 -10.29 23.23 -4.26
CA LEU A 95 -9.77 23.70 -2.98
C LEU A 95 -10.41 23.00 -1.75
N ASP A 96 -11.60 22.42 -1.89
CA ASP A 96 -12.33 21.74 -0.82
C ASP A 96 -12.93 20.42 -1.33
N SER A 97 -12.08 19.41 -1.52
CA SER A 97 -12.52 18.13 -2.06
C SER A 97 -13.47 17.42 -1.09
N ILE A 98 -14.67 17.13 -1.58
CA ILE A 98 -15.56 16.14 -0.99
C ILE A 98 -14.91 14.78 -1.21
N ILE A 99 -14.81 13.97 -0.16
CA ILE A 99 -14.11 12.69 -0.21
C ILE A 99 -15.04 11.58 0.24
N LEU A 100 -15.06 10.49 -0.51
CA LEU A 100 -15.64 9.23 -0.07
C LEU A 100 -14.52 8.23 0.15
N ASN A 101 -14.38 7.80 1.40
CA ASN A 101 -13.38 6.83 1.82
C ASN A 101 -14.05 5.51 2.17
N LEU A 102 -13.46 4.41 1.72
CA LEU A 102 -13.82 3.05 2.10
C LEU A 102 -12.69 2.46 2.94
N TYR A 103 -12.99 2.17 4.20
CA TYR A 103 -12.07 1.52 5.12
C TYR A 103 -12.53 0.12 5.50
N ILE A 104 -11.58 -0.68 5.97
CA ILE A 104 -11.82 -1.93 6.68
C ILE A 104 -11.46 -1.77 8.16
N ARG A 105 -12.40 -2.12 9.02
CA ARG A 105 -12.25 -2.12 10.49
C ARG A 105 -12.10 -3.55 10.98
N VAL A 106 -10.88 -3.92 11.35
CA VAL A 106 -10.55 -5.28 11.83
C VAL A 106 -10.75 -5.37 13.34
N GLU A 107 -11.30 -6.50 13.80
CA GLU A 107 -11.45 -6.77 15.23
C GLU A 107 -10.08 -6.84 15.96
N GLY A 108 -9.96 -6.07 17.04
CA GLY A 108 -8.76 -6.01 17.89
C GLY A 108 -7.71 -4.99 17.46
N GLU A 109 -7.87 -4.34 16.31
CA GLU A 109 -7.03 -3.21 15.88
C GLU A 109 -7.66 -1.88 16.28
N SER A 110 -6.82 -0.91 16.64
CA SER A 110 -7.24 0.39 17.16
C SER A 110 -7.61 1.41 16.07
N LEU A 111 -7.32 1.09 14.79
CA LEU A 111 -7.41 1.99 13.65
C LEU A 111 -8.01 1.27 12.42
N ASP A 112 -8.64 2.01 11.52
CA ASP A 112 -9.33 1.50 10.33
C ASP A 112 -8.45 1.67 9.09
N HIS A 113 -8.29 0.65 8.25
CA HIS A 113 -7.40 0.68 7.07
C HIS A 113 -8.11 1.19 5.84
N LEU A 114 -7.54 2.19 5.17
CA LEU A 114 -8.10 2.69 3.92
C LEU A 114 -7.87 1.66 2.81
N LEU A 115 -8.96 1.21 2.18
CA LEU A 115 -8.90 0.33 1.01
C LEU A 115 -9.04 1.13 -0.28
N TRP A 116 -9.89 2.15 -0.29
CA TRP A 116 -10.16 2.97 -1.47
C TRP A 116 -10.63 4.37 -1.09
N THR A 117 -10.31 5.36 -1.92
CA THR A 117 -10.69 6.77 -1.76
C THR A 117 -10.98 7.37 -3.12
N THR A 118 -11.93 8.29 -3.19
CA THR A 118 -12.17 9.09 -4.40
C THR A 118 -12.62 10.50 -4.06
N THR A 119 -12.32 11.41 -4.99
CA THR A 119 -12.83 12.78 -5.06
C THR A 119 -13.51 13.06 -6.40
N GLU A 120 -13.76 12.01 -7.19
CA GLU A 120 -14.37 12.11 -8.51
C GLU A 120 -15.85 12.46 -8.37
N HIS A 121 -16.22 13.63 -8.89
CA HIS A 121 -17.60 14.12 -8.92
C HIS A 121 -18.24 13.79 -10.26
N SER A 122 -19.54 13.50 -10.23
CA SER A 122 -20.30 13.16 -11.43
C SER A 122 -21.79 13.41 -11.22
N GLU A 123 -22.45 13.93 -12.25
CA GLU A 123 -23.92 14.03 -12.32
C GLU A 123 -24.58 12.65 -12.54
N SER A 124 -23.78 11.61 -12.82
CA SER A 124 -24.23 10.23 -12.99
C SER A 124 -23.66 9.33 -11.89
N TRP A 125 -24.32 8.18 -11.66
CA TRP A 125 -23.80 7.15 -10.77
C TRP A 125 -22.47 6.58 -11.28
N LEU A 126 -21.49 6.51 -10.38
CA LEU A 126 -20.19 5.90 -10.60
C LEU A 126 -20.12 4.56 -9.88
N ILE A 127 -19.23 3.68 -10.35
CA ILE A 127 -18.99 2.37 -9.75
C ILE A 127 -17.53 2.27 -9.28
N ALA A 128 -17.34 1.88 -8.04
CA ALA A 128 -16.05 1.47 -7.51
C ALA A 128 -16.06 -0.03 -7.25
N SER A 129 -14.98 -0.71 -7.61
CA SER A 129 -14.78 -2.13 -7.30
C SER A 129 -13.50 -2.29 -6.51
N VAL A 130 -13.59 -2.90 -5.33
CA VAL A 130 -12.50 -2.99 -4.36
C VAL A 130 -12.35 -4.44 -3.90
N ASP A 131 -11.19 -5.04 -4.18
CA ASP A 131 -10.86 -6.38 -3.72
C ASP A 131 -10.57 -6.39 -2.22
N VAL A 132 -11.22 -7.30 -1.50
CA VAL A 132 -10.99 -7.58 -0.08
C VAL A 132 -10.34 -8.95 0.03
N LYS A 133 -9.07 -8.94 0.46
CA LYS A 133 -8.28 -10.16 0.69
C LYS A 133 -8.96 -11.06 1.73
N ASN A 134 -8.80 -12.36 1.58
CA ASN A 134 -9.29 -13.34 2.55
C ASN A 134 -8.72 -13.10 3.97
N ARG A 135 -9.57 -13.16 5.00
CA ARG A 135 -9.17 -12.89 6.40
C ARG A 135 -9.85 -13.85 7.37
N THR A 136 -9.11 -14.27 8.38
CA THR A 136 -9.64 -15.09 9.48
C THR A 136 -10.31 -14.25 10.57
N ASP A 137 -9.88 -13.00 10.73
CA ASP A 137 -10.44 -12.07 11.71
C ASP A 137 -11.75 -11.48 11.20
N LYS A 138 -12.73 -11.29 12.10
CA LYS A 138 -13.94 -10.54 11.78
C LYS A 138 -13.61 -9.08 11.48
N PHE A 139 -14.40 -8.48 10.60
CA PHE A 139 -14.24 -7.07 10.25
C PHE A 139 -15.57 -6.40 9.91
N LYS A 140 -15.53 -5.08 9.75
CA LYS A 140 -16.63 -4.28 9.20
C LYS A 140 -16.09 -3.42 8.06
N ILE A 141 -16.92 -3.17 7.06
CA ILE A 141 -16.68 -2.11 6.07
C ILE A 141 -17.15 -0.80 6.70
N VAL A 142 -16.35 0.24 6.54
CA VAL A 142 -16.62 1.59 7.05
C VAL A 142 -16.57 2.55 5.89
N LEU A 143 -17.71 3.19 5.59
CA LEU A 143 -17.79 4.24 4.58
C LEU A 143 -17.80 5.58 5.30
N GLU A 144 -16.80 6.41 5.01
CA GLU A 144 -16.67 7.75 5.56
C GLU A 144 -16.86 8.77 4.43
N GLY A 145 -17.92 9.57 4.55
CA GLY A 145 -18.14 10.73 3.70
C GLY A 145 -17.64 11.99 4.40
N VAL A 146 -16.65 12.65 3.82
CA VAL A 146 -16.15 13.95 4.29
C VAL A 146 -16.80 15.04 3.44
N LEU A 147 -17.72 15.80 4.04
CA LEU A 147 -18.35 16.92 3.38
C LEU A 147 -17.41 18.14 3.47
N GLY A 148 -16.95 18.62 2.31
CA GLY A 148 -16.07 19.78 2.20
C GLY A 148 -16.71 21.07 2.75
N THR A 149 -16.06 22.22 2.51
CA THR A 149 -16.57 23.49 3.07
C THR A 149 -17.73 24.13 2.29
N GLU A 150 -18.17 23.47 1.22
CA GLU A 150 -19.16 23.99 0.28
C GLU A 150 -20.59 23.91 0.80
N THR A 151 -21.46 24.80 0.31
CA THR A 151 -22.84 24.92 0.82
C THR A 151 -23.84 23.94 0.20
N PHE A 152 -23.48 23.23 -0.88
CA PHE A 152 -24.38 22.31 -1.60
C PHE A 152 -23.68 21.03 -2.07
N ALA A 153 -22.93 20.40 -1.16
CA ALA A 153 -22.30 19.12 -1.43
C ALA A 153 -23.18 17.97 -0.93
N SER A 154 -23.25 16.89 -1.70
CA SER A 154 -23.86 15.64 -1.24
C SER A 154 -23.08 14.42 -1.71
N ILE A 155 -23.14 13.38 -0.88
CA ILE A 155 -22.66 12.05 -1.20
C ILE A 155 -23.87 11.12 -1.11
N ALA A 156 -24.11 10.36 -2.16
CA ALA A 156 -25.17 9.35 -2.21
C ALA A 156 -24.57 7.98 -2.54
N ILE A 157 -25.14 6.94 -1.94
CA ILE A 157 -24.81 5.55 -2.21
C ILE A 157 -26.10 4.83 -2.57
N PHE A 158 -26.13 4.28 -3.78
CA PHE A 158 -27.30 3.58 -4.32
C PHE A 158 -27.27 2.10 -3.98
N GLU A 159 -26.10 1.46 -4.07
CA GLU A 159 -25.98 0.02 -3.81
C GLU A 159 -24.58 -0.32 -3.28
N ILE A 160 -24.54 -1.25 -2.34
CA ILE A 160 -23.33 -1.93 -1.90
C ILE A 160 -23.52 -3.42 -2.18
N LYS A 161 -22.71 -4.00 -3.06
CA LYS A 161 -22.76 -5.42 -3.38
C LYS A 161 -21.42 -6.07 -3.05
N ILE A 162 -21.47 -7.11 -2.22
CA ILE A 162 -20.30 -7.87 -1.78
C ILE A 162 -20.38 -9.27 -2.39
N SER A 163 -19.67 -9.54 -3.48
CA SER A 163 -19.62 -10.89 -4.06
C SER A 163 -18.41 -11.67 -3.55
N THR A 164 -18.52 -12.99 -3.51
CA THR A 164 -17.36 -13.88 -3.36
C THR A 164 -16.57 -13.90 -4.66
N GLY A 165 -15.24 -14.01 -4.57
CA GLY A 165 -14.36 -14.00 -5.74
C GLY A 165 -13.65 -12.67 -5.93
N TYR A 166 -13.18 -12.41 -7.15
CA TYR A 166 -12.35 -11.25 -7.48
C TYR A 166 -13.13 -10.20 -8.27
N CYS A 167 -12.78 -8.92 -8.10
CA CYS A 167 -13.49 -7.83 -8.78
C CYS A 167 -13.33 -7.81 -10.30
N ILE A 168 -12.29 -8.48 -10.83
CA ILE A 168 -12.05 -8.60 -12.27
C ILE A 168 -13.02 -9.57 -12.97
N GLU A 169 -13.75 -10.39 -12.22
CA GLU A 169 -14.72 -11.33 -12.77
C GLU A 169 -16.01 -10.62 -13.23
N CYS A 170 -16.50 -11.00 -14.41
CA CYS A 170 -17.72 -10.46 -14.98
C CYS A 170 -18.35 -11.41 -16.02
N ASP A 171 -19.60 -11.78 -15.79
CA ASP A 171 -20.49 -12.48 -16.72
C ASP A 171 -21.37 -11.51 -17.54
N PHE A 172 -21.23 -10.20 -17.31
CA PHE A 172 -22.00 -9.11 -17.94
C PHE A 172 -23.52 -9.14 -17.74
N GLU A 173 -24.05 -10.00 -16.87
CA GLU A 173 -25.49 -10.15 -16.63
C GLU A 173 -26.07 -9.12 -15.67
N GLU A 174 -25.21 -8.40 -14.96
CA GLU A 174 -25.61 -7.32 -14.08
C GLU A 174 -26.00 -6.07 -14.90
N ASN A 175 -26.91 -5.24 -14.37
CA ASN A 175 -27.33 -3.99 -15.02
C ASN A 175 -26.16 -3.01 -15.28
N HIS A 176 -25.03 -3.23 -14.63
CA HIS A 176 -23.77 -2.53 -14.82
C HIS A 176 -22.68 -3.51 -15.27
N LEU A 177 -21.66 -3.03 -15.97
CA LEU A 177 -20.58 -3.87 -16.55
C LEU A 177 -19.59 -4.43 -15.51
N CYS A 178 -20.05 -4.87 -14.33
CA CYS A 178 -19.25 -5.35 -13.20
C CYS A 178 -18.07 -4.45 -12.75
N GLY A 179 -18.10 -3.16 -13.12
CA GLY A 179 -17.01 -2.21 -12.91
C GLY A 179 -16.06 -2.03 -14.10
N PHE A 180 -16.24 -2.79 -15.19
CA PHE A 180 -15.55 -2.56 -16.45
C PHE A 180 -15.97 -1.24 -17.09
N MET A 181 -15.00 -0.55 -17.68
CA MET A 181 -15.20 0.73 -18.34
C MET A 181 -14.91 0.61 -19.83
N ASN A 182 -15.89 1.00 -20.65
CA ASN A 182 -15.70 1.17 -22.08
C ASN A 182 -15.01 2.52 -22.34
N ARG A 183 -13.79 2.50 -22.89
CA ARG A 183 -13.10 3.73 -23.29
C ARG A 183 -13.67 4.25 -24.60
N TRP A 184 -14.61 5.17 -24.46
CA TRP A 184 -15.33 5.76 -25.58
C TRP A 184 -14.40 6.40 -26.61
N ASN A 185 -14.45 5.85 -27.81
CA ASN A 185 -13.81 6.33 -29.02
C ASN A 185 -14.94 6.80 -29.98
N PRO A 186 -14.79 7.93 -30.70
CA PRO A 186 -15.82 8.42 -31.62
C PRO A 186 -16.30 7.43 -32.68
N ASN A 187 -15.53 6.37 -32.96
CA ASN A 187 -15.78 5.47 -34.07
C ASN A 187 -16.05 4.01 -33.64
N VAL A 188 -15.17 3.39 -32.86
CA VAL A 188 -15.26 1.96 -32.52
C VAL A 188 -15.31 1.76 -31.01
N ASN A 189 -16.38 1.15 -30.51
CA ASN A 189 -16.61 0.94 -29.07
C ASN A 189 -17.08 -0.49 -28.78
N TRP A 190 -16.94 -0.89 -27.53
CA TRP A 190 -17.63 -2.07 -27.01
C TRP A 190 -19.12 -1.75 -26.76
N PHE A 191 -20.00 -2.68 -27.11
CA PHE A 191 -21.44 -2.57 -26.93
C PHE A 191 -21.97 -3.80 -26.20
N VAL A 192 -23.06 -3.66 -25.45
CA VAL A 192 -23.77 -4.79 -24.85
C VAL A 192 -24.62 -5.45 -25.93
N GLY A 193 -24.40 -6.76 -26.13
CA GLY A 193 -25.19 -7.64 -27.00
C GLY A 193 -26.15 -8.51 -26.18
N GLY A 194 -27.18 -9.05 -26.84
CA GLY A 194 -28.22 -9.86 -26.19
C GLY A 194 -29.40 -9.05 -25.61
N GLY A 195 -30.21 -9.69 -24.77
CA GLY A 195 -31.44 -9.11 -24.19
C GLY A 195 -32.62 -8.95 -25.17
N ASN A 196 -33.68 -8.25 -24.75
CA ASN A 196 -34.96 -8.09 -25.48
C ASN A 196 -34.86 -7.29 -26.80
N ILE A 197 -33.66 -7.06 -27.34
CA ILE A 197 -33.39 -6.36 -28.59
C ILE A 197 -33.59 -7.35 -29.75
N GLY A 198 -34.84 -7.74 -29.93
CA GLY A 198 -35.29 -8.52 -31.07
C GLY A 198 -35.15 -7.71 -32.36
N ASN A 199 -34.08 -7.96 -33.11
CA ASN A 199 -34.13 -7.84 -34.56
C ASN A 199 -34.01 -9.24 -35.14
N SER A 200 -35.06 -9.66 -35.85
CA SER A 200 -35.27 -10.99 -36.44
C SER A 200 -34.31 -11.37 -37.58
N GLN A 201 -33.13 -10.74 -37.64
CA GLN A 201 -32.00 -11.03 -38.53
C GLN A 201 -30.65 -10.79 -37.81
N SER A 202 -30.54 -11.07 -36.50
CA SER A 202 -29.27 -10.88 -35.80
C SER A 202 -28.25 -11.94 -36.22
N ILE A 203 -27.12 -11.50 -36.78
CA ILE A 203 -25.93 -12.31 -37.09
C ILE A 203 -25.07 -12.51 -35.82
N LEU A 204 -25.46 -11.88 -34.70
CA LEU A 204 -24.75 -11.89 -33.42
C LEU A 204 -24.99 -13.20 -32.64
N PRO A 205 -24.06 -13.60 -31.76
CA PRO A 205 -24.13 -14.88 -31.08
C PRO A 205 -25.15 -14.87 -29.93
N LYS A 206 -25.50 -16.08 -29.48
CA LYS A 206 -26.23 -16.26 -28.22
C LYS A 206 -25.25 -16.12 -27.07
N ASP A 207 -25.73 -15.52 -25.98
CA ASP A 207 -25.00 -15.39 -24.72
C ASP A 207 -24.42 -16.73 -24.25
N HIS A 208 -23.20 -16.76 -23.69
CA HIS A 208 -22.56 -18.02 -23.28
C HIS A 208 -23.08 -18.48 -21.91
N THR A 209 -23.26 -17.55 -20.97
CA THR A 209 -23.70 -17.80 -19.58
C THR A 209 -25.03 -18.56 -19.51
N PHE A 210 -26.05 -18.06 -20.20
CA PHE A 210 -27.39 -18.63 -20.24
C PHE A 210 -27.68 -19.43 -21.52
N ARG A 211 -26.77 -19.41 -22.50
CA ARG A 211 -26.92 -20.10 -23.81
C ARG A 211 -28.19 -19.71 -24.55
N ASN A 212 -28.66 -18.48 -24.36
CA ASN A 212 -29.91 -17.99 -24.91
C ASN A 212 -29.75 -16.58 -25.52
N GLU A 213 -30.81 -16.04 -26.10
CA GLU A 213 -30.80 -14.69 -26.70
C GLU A 213 -31.08 -13.58 -25.68
N PHE A 214 -31.28 -13.95 -24.40
CA PHE A 214 -31.71 -13.05 -23.32
C PHE A 214 -30.59 -12.67 -22.34
N GLY A 215 -29.50 -13.43 -22.30
CA GLY A 215 -28.29 -13.05 -21.57
C GLY A 215 -27.53 -11.92 -22.25
N HIS A 216 -26.51 -11.41 -21.58
CA HIS A 216 -25.78 -10.21 -21.96
C HIS A 216 -24.29 -10.51 -22.10
N TYR A 217 -23.71 -10.02 -23.19
CA TYR A 217 -22.26 -10.12 -23.44
C TYR A 217 -21.75 -8.82 -24.06
N MET A 218 -20.44 -8.66 -24.18
CA MET A 218 -19.84 -7.50 -24.83
C MET A 218 -19.43 -7.83 -26.27
N TYR A 219 -19.72 -6.94 -27.22
CA TYR A 219 -19.27 -7.11 -28.61
C TYR A 219 -18.79 -5.82 -29.25
N VAL A 220 -17.96 -5.97 -30.27
CA VAL A 220 -17.46 -4.88 -31.14
C VAL A 220 -17.71 -5.25 -32.58
N ASP A 221 -18.33 -4.36 -33.34
CA ASP A 221 -18.62 -4.56 -34.77
C ASP A 221 -17.84 -3.58 -35.66
N SER A 222 -17.23 -4.12 -36.71
CA SER A 222 -16.56 -3.38 -37.77
C SER A 222 -17.47 -2.41 -38.56
N LEU A 223 -18.80 -2.57 -38.50
CA LEU A 223 -19.76 -1.67 -39.16
C LEU A 223 -19.59 -0.19 -38.77
N TYR A 224 -18.99 0.07 -37.61
CA TYR A 224 -18.80 1.42 -37.08
C TYR A 224 -17.39 2.00 -37.36
N VAL A 225 -16.49 1.21 -37.96
CA VAL A 225 -15.10 1.62 -38.24
C VAL A 225 -15.07 2.61 -39.41
N LYS A 226 -14.52 3.82 -39.20
CA LYS A 226 -14.37 4.84 -40.24
C LYS A 226 -12.95 4.96 -40.78
N HIS A 227 -11.94 4.68 -39.95
CA HIS A 227 -10.53 4.75 -40.33
C HIS A 227 -9.75 3.48 -39.92
N PHE A 228 -8.82 3.04 -40.77
CA PHE A 228 -7.89 1.97 -40.43
C PHE A 228 -6.90 2.50 -39.37
N GLN A 229 -6.89 1.91 -38.17
CA GLN A 229 -6.08 2.21 -36.95
C GLN A 229 -6.91 2.53 -35.70
N GLU A 230 -8.24 2.46 -35.75
CA GLU A 230 -9.09 2.66 -34.57
C GLU A 230 -9.19 1.38 -33.74
N VAL A 231 -9.13 1.55 -32.41
CA VAL A 231 -9.22 0.47 -31.43
C VAL A 231 -10.37 0.71 -30.45
N ALA A 232 -11.06 -0.37 -30.09
CA ALA A 232 -12.00 -0.39 -28.97
C ALA A 232 -11.31 -1.01 -27.75
N GLN A 233 -11.45 -0.37 -26.58
CA GLN A 233 -10.82 -0.81 -25.34
C GLN A 233 -11.89 -0.99 -24.25
N LEU A 234 -11.97 -2.20 -23.71
CA LEU A 234 -12.73 -2.50 -22.51
C LEU A 234 -11.72 -2.70 -21.37
N VAL A 235 -11.83 -1.88 -20.34
CA VAL A 235 -10.85 -1.80 -19.24
C VAL A 235 -11.45 -2.40 -17.99
N SER A 236 -10.75 -3.34 -17.36
CA SER A 236 -11.16 -3.93 -16.08
C SER A 236 -11.08 -2.91 -14.94
N PRO A 237 -11.76 -3.16 -13.80
CA PRO A 237 -11.40 -2.51 -12.56
C PRO A 237 -9.89 -2.64 -12.26
N LYS A 238 -9.31 -1.61 -11.65
CA LYS A 238 -7.91 -1.60 -11.23
C LYS A 238 -7.74 -2.56 -10.06
N THR A 239 -6.81 -3.51 -10.17
CA THR A 239 -6.48 -4.43 -9.06
C THR A 239 -5.76 -3.63 -7.98
N LEU A 240 -6.30 -3.52 -6.77
CA LEU A 240 -5.63 -2.78 -5.68
C LEU A 240 -4.74 -3.67 -4.83
N THR A 241 -4.95 -4.98 -4.91
CA THR A 241 -4.20 -6.00 -4.17
C THR A 241 -3.41 -6.90 -5.10
N PRO A 242 -2.21 -7.37 -4.71
CA PRO A 242 -1.44 -8.30 -5.53
C PRO A 242 -2.19 -9.61 -5.77
N MET A 243 -2.29 -10.02 -7.04
CA MET A 243 -2.92 -11.28 -7.46
C MET A 243 -2.22 -11.86 -8.69
N SER A 244 -2.08 -13.19 -8.73
CA SER A 244 -1.50 -13.91 -9.87
C SER A 244 -2.20 -15.25 -10.04
N GLY A 245 -2.40 -15.69 -11.27
CA GLY A 245 -3.12 -16.93 -11.59
C GLY A 245 -3.59 -16.97 -13.04
N CYS A 246 -4.67 -17.71 -13.30
CA CYS A 246 -5.27 -17.85 -14.63
C CYS A 246 -6.41 -16.85 -14.81
N LEU A 247 -6.34 -16.05 -15.86
CA LEU A 247 -7.48 -15.29 -16.38
C LEU A 247 -8.07 -16.08 -17.55
N SER A 248 -9.34 -16.44 -17.46
CA SER A 248 -10.07 -17.13 -18.53
C SER A 248 -11.29 -16.34 -18.96
N PHE A 249 -11.63 -16.45 -20.23
CA PHE A 249 -12.73 -15.72 -20.85
C PHE A 249 -13.23 -16.45 -22.09
N TYR A 250 -14.49 -16.25 -22.45
CA TYR A 250 -15.05 -16.77 -23.69
C TYR A 250 -15.08 -15.68 -24.74
N TYR A 251 -14.61 -15.98 -25.94
CA TYR A 251 -14.65 -15.03 -27.06
C TYR A 251 -15.09 -15.70 -28.35
N GLN A 252 -15.72 -14.92 -29.22
CA GLN A 252 -16.14 -15.38 -30.54
C GLN A 252 -15.73 -14.36 -31.59
N VAL A 253 -15.15 -14.83 -32.69
CA VAL A 253 -14.71 -13.98 -33.80
C VAL A 253 -15.39 -14.42 -35.08
N GLN A 254 -16.25 -13.56 -35.63
CA GLN A 254 -16.90 -13.81 -36.92
C GLN A 254 -16.27 -12.92 -38.01
N GLN A 255 -15.81 -13.59 -39.08
CA GLN A 255 -15.22 -13.01 -40.29
C GLN A 255 -13.79 -12.46 -40.12
N GLU A 256 -12.84 -13.05 -40.86
CA GLU A 256 -11.43 -13.15 -40.45
C GLU A 256 -10.53 -12.00 -40.88
N SER A 257 -10.77 -11.39 -42.04
CA SER A 257 -9.75 -10.51 -42.62
C SER A 257 -9.77 -9.17 -41.91
N GLY A 258 -8.98 -9.05 -40.84
CA GLY A 258 -8.55 -7.78 -40.31
C GLY A 258 -8.86 -7.51 -38.83
N ILE A 259 -9.52 -8.41 -38.11
CA ILE A 259 -9.74 -8.24 -36.66
C ILE A 259 -8.50 -8.73 -35.91
N VAL A 260 -7.96 -7.91 -35.02
CA VAL A 260 -6.88 -8.27 -34.09
C VAL A 260 -7.40 -8.07 -32.67
N PHE A 261 -7.44 -9.15 -31.90
CA PHE A 261 -7.84 -9.13 -30.50
C PHE A 261 -6.62 -9.41 -29.63
N THR A 262 -6.32 -8.47 -28.75
CA THR A 262 -5.15 -8.52 -27.88
C THR A 262 -5.54 -8.10 -26.47
N ILE A 263 -4.97 -8.77 -25.48
CA ILE A 263 -5.14 -8.46 -24.08
C ILE A 263 -3.83 -7.91 -23.56
N TYR A 264 -3.92 -6.75 -22.89
CA TYR A 264 -2.78 -6.10 -22.28
C TYR A 264 -2.99 -5.94 -20.78
N THR A 265 -1.90 -5.91 -20.00
CA THR A 265 -1.92 -5.20 -18.71
C THR A 265 -1.43 -3.78 -18.88
N ARG A 266 -2.03 -2.86 -18.13
CA ARG A 266 -1.53 -1.50 -17.95
C ARG A 266 -1.22 -1.22 -16.49
N ASP A 267 0.00 -0.75 -16.22
CA ASP A 267 0.38 -0.30 -14.88
C ASP A 267 -0.06 1.15 -14.60
N VAL A 268 0.15 1.61 -13.36
CA VAL A 268 -0.14 2.99 -12.95
C VAL A 268 0.61 4.08 -13.73
N ASN A 269 1.73 3.74 -14.37
CA ASN A 269 2.52 4.68 -15.18
C ASN A 269 2.05 4.70 -16.65
N GLY A 270 1.06 3.87 -17.01
CA GLY A 270 0.57 3.73 -18.36
C GLY A 270 1.42 2.82 -19.26
N PHE A 271 2.30 2.00 -18.69
CA PHE A 271 3.08 1.00 -19.43
C PHE A 271 2.20 -0.19 -19.81
N TYR A 272 2.25 -0.60 -21.09
CA TYR A 272 1.50 -1.72 -21.63
C TYR A 272 2.39 -2.96 -21.79
N GLU A 273 1.86 -4.11 -21.37
CA GLU A 273 2.47 -5.43 -21.61
C GLU A 273 1.44 -6.34 -22.26
N GLU A 274 1.80 -6.94 -23.40
CA GLU A 274 0.96 -7.90 -24.11
C GLU A 274 0.94 -9.22 -23.35
N LEU A 275 -0.25 -9.60 -22.86
CA LEU A 275 -0.45 -10.87 -22.16
C LEU A 275 -0.82 -11.99 -23.13
N TRP A 276 -1.73 -11.68 -24.04
CA TRP A 276 -2.33 -12.68 -24.92
C TRP A 276 -2.82 -12.04 -26.20
N LYS A 277 -2.81 -12.83 -27.27
CA LYS A 277 -3.29 -12.44 -28.59
C LYS A 277 -4.01 -13.61 -29.22
N ALA A 278 -5.16 -13.35 -29.83
CA ALA A 278 -5.96 -14.40 -30.44
C ALA A 278 -5.21 -15.08 -31.59
N ASP A 279 -4.98 -16.40 -31.43
CA ASP A 279 -4.57 -17.27 -32.53
C ASP A 279 -5.77 -17.49 -33.47
N ARG A 280 -5.50 -17.50 -34.78
CA ARG A 280 -6.54 -17.46 -35.83
C ARG A 280 -7.17 -18.84 -36.05
N PRO A 281 -8.36 -19.08 -35.50
CA PRO A 281 -9.42 -19.65 -36.33
C PRO A 281 -10.74 -18.89 -36.15
N THR A 282 -11.41 -18.64 -37.28
CA THR A 282 -12.82 -18.27 -37.28
C THR A 282 -13.64 -19.43 -36.72
N SER A 283 -14.48 -19.15 -35.72
CA SER A 283 -15.38 -20.12 -35.11
C SER A 283 -16.75 -19.48 -34.96
N ASN A 284 -17.80 -20.22 -35.29
CA ASN A 284 -19.17 -19.84 -34.97
C ASN A 284 -19.55 -20.21 -33.52
N ASP A 285 -18.67 -20.94 -32.82
CA ASP A 285 -18.80 -21.33 -31.43
C ASP A 285 -17.87 -20.48 -30.55
N TRP A 286 -18.29 -20.22 -29.32
CA TRP A 286 -17.48 -19.58 -28.28
C TRP A 286 -16.18 -20.35 -28.03
N LEU A 287 -15.06 -19.65 -28.09
CA LEU A 287 -13.72 -20.16 -27.83
C LEU A 287 -13.29 -19.75 -26.42
N LEU A 288 -12.70 -20.69 -25.69
CA LEU A 288 -12.09 -20.40 -24.39
C LEU A 288 -10.69 -19.80 -24.62
N GLY A 289 -10.48 -18.59 -24.15
CA GLY A 289 -9.17 -17.97 -24.00
C GLY A 289 -8.69 -18.15 -22.56
N GLU A 290 -7.43 -18.53 -22.39
CA GLU A 290 -6.77 -18.69 -21.11
C GLU A 290 -5.40 -18.01 -21.17
N VAL A 291 -5.09 -17.19 -20.17
CA VAL A 291 -3.81 -16.52 -20.05
C VAL A 291 -3.36 -16.43 -18.60
N ASP A 292 -2.07 -16.66 -18.38
CA ASP A 292 -1.43 -16.45 -17.09
C ASP A 292 -1.33 -14.94 -16.82
N PHE A 293 -2.00 -14.49 -15.75
CA PHE A 293 -2.05 -13.10 -15.31
C PHE A 293 -1.25 -12.94 -14.01
N SER A 294 -0.48 -11.87 -13.91
CA SER A 294 0.21 -11.50 -12.67
C SER A 294 0.22 -9.99 -12.49
N ALA A 295 -0.50 -9.52 -11.48
CA ALA A 295 -0.49 -8.14 -11.01
C ALA A 295 0.13 -8.08 -9.61
N PRO A 296 1.47 -8.04 -9.50
CA PRO A 296 2.14 -7.90 -8.21
C PRO A 296 2.02 -6.49 -7.60
N TYR A 297 1.55 -5.53 -8.39
CA TYR A 297 1.25 -4.15 -8.03
C TYR A 297 -0.04 -3.71 -8.77
N PRO A 298 -0.61 -2.53 -8.47
CA PRO A 298 -1.87 -2.13 -9.08
C PRO A 298 -1.81 -2.01 -10.60
N MET A 299 -2.68 -2.75 -11.29
CA MET A 299 -2.73 -2.84 -12.76
C MET A 299 -4.19 -2.97 -13.23
N GLU A 300 -4.42 -2.66 -14.50
CA GLU A 300 -5.68 -2.87 -15.19
C GLU A 300 -5.46 -3.88 -16.33
N VAL A 301 -6.47 -4.70 -16.61
CA VAL A 301 -6.49 -5.56 -17.80
C VAL A 301 -7.31 -4.87 -18.88
N ILE A 302 -6.77 -4.82 -20.10
CA ILE A 302 -7.36 -4.13 -21.23
C ILE A 302 -7.62 -5.15 -22.34
N PHE A 303 -8.88 -5.29 -22.69
CA PHE A 303 -9.35 -6.07 -23.83
C PHE A 303 -9.45 -5.14 -25.03
N GLU A 304 -8.49 -5.22 -25.94
CA GLU A 304 -8.36 -4.34 -27.09
C GLU A 304 -8.69 -5.06 -28.40
N VAL A 305 -9.58 -4.47 -29.20
CA VAL A 305 -9.92 -4.95 -30.54
C VAL A 305 -9.55 -3.88 -31.56
N ALA A 306 -8.72 -4.28 -32.54
CA ALA A 306 -8.30 -3.43 -33.64
C ALA A 306 -8.81 -3.98 -34.99
N PHE A 307 -9.24 -3.08 -35.88
CA PHE A 307 -9.71 -3.43 -37.23
C PHE A 307 -8.73 -2.94 -38.30
N SER A 308 -8.23 -3.86 -39.12
CA SER A 308 -7.28 -3.65 -40.21
C SER A 308 -7.88 -3.89 -41.60
N SER A 309 -9.18 -4.16 -41.69
CA SER A 309 -9.92 -4.23 -42.95
C SER A 309 -11.34 -3.69 -42.80
N ALA A 310 -11.90 -3.22 -43.91
CA ALA A 310 -13.28 -2.73 -44.01
C ALA A 310 -14.26 -3.86 -44.38
N LYS A 311 -13.78 -5.10 -44.47
CA LYS A 311 -14.66 -6.25 -44.61
C LYS A 311 -15.32 -6.50 -43.26
N GLY A 312 -16.65 -6.57 -43.27
CA GLY A 312 -17.50 -6.77 -42.10
C GLY A 312 -17.04 -7.95 -41.23
N GLY A 313 -17.37 -7.87 -39.95
CA GLY A 313 -17.04 -8.85 -38.91
C GLY A 313 -17.26 -8.26 -37.52
N TYR A 314 -17.38 -9.13 -36.52
CA TYR A 314 -17.49 -8.72 -35.12
C TYR A 314 -16.67 -9.64 -34.22
N LEU A 315 -16.41 -9.14 -33.02
CA LEU A 315 -15.87 -9.90 -31.90
C LEU A 315 -16.83 -9.80 -30.73
N ALA A 316 -17.15 -10.93 -30.10
CA ALA A 316 -17.89 -10.99 -28.84
C ALA A 316 -16.98 -11.55 -27.72
N LEU A 317 -17.23 -11.10 -26.49
CA LEU A 317 -16.50 -11.43 -25.27
C LEU A 317 -17.52 -11.62 -24.14
N ASP A 318 -17.34 -12.68 -23.37
CA ASP A 318 -18.24 -13.08 -22.29
C ASP A 318 -17.50 -13.88 -21.21
N ASP A 319 -18.12 -14.07 -20.05
CA ASP A 319 -17.68 -14.95 -18.97
C ASP A 319 -16.20 -14.77 -18.56
N ILE A 320 -15.83 -13.55 -18.15
CA ILE A 320 -14.49 -13.26 -17.63
C ILE A 320 -14.38 -13.82 -16.22
N SER A 321 -13.47 -14.75 -16.00
CA SER A 321 -13.23 -15.36 -14.69
C SER A 321 -11.75 -15.40 -14.32
N PHE A 322 -11.45 -15.42 -13.02
CA PHE A 322 -10.09 -15.49 -12.52
C PHE A 322 -9.93 -16.63 -11.51
N SER A 323 -8.83 -17.36 -11.64
CA SER A 323 -8.42 -18.41 -10.71
C SER A 323 -7.02 -18.11 -10.18
N PRO A 324 -6.74 -18.29 -8.87
CA PRO A 324 -5.38 -18.12 -8.34
C PRO A 324 -4.41 -19.24 -8.78
N VAL A 325 -4.89 -20.23 -9.53
CA VAL A 325 -4.07 -21.30 -10.12
C VAL A 325 -3.80 -20.94 -11.58
N PHE A 326 -2.54 -20.96 -12.00
CA PHE A 326 -2.11 -20.69 -13.38
C PHE A 326 -2.75 -21.66 -14.39
N CYS A 327 -3.00 -21.18 -15.61
CA CYS A 327 -3.62 -21.97 -16.67
C CYS A 327 -2.61 -22.98 -17.21
N SER A 328 -1.34 -22.56 -17.31
CA SER A 328 -0.25 -23.44 -17.64
C SER A 328 0.18 -24.24 -16.41
N ASN A 329 0.66 -25.48 -16.58
CA ASN A 329 1.30 -26.25 -15.50
C ASN A 329 2.60 -25.61 -14.97
N GLN A 330 2.89 -24.35 -15.33
CA GLN A 330 4.02 -23.60 -14.81
C GLN A 330 3.60 -22.92 -13.51
N THR A 331 4.36 -23.17 -12.46
CA THR A 331 4.29 -22.35 -11.26
C THR A 331 4.89 -20.98 -11.56
N ALA A 332 4.24 -19.90 -11.09
CA ALA A 332 4.85 -18.57 -11.05
C ALA A 332 6.31 -18.63 -10.62
N THR A 333 7.14 -17.80 -11.24
CA THR A 333 8.46 -17.46 -10.69
C THR A 333 8.27 -16.88 -9.30
N SER A 334 8.56 -17.69 -8.28
CA SER A 334 8.33 -17.31 -6.89
C SER A 334 9.37 -16.28 -6.47
N PHE A 335 9.00 -15.00 -6.52
CA PHE A 335 9.75 -13.94 -5.86
C PHE A 335 9.22 -13.73 -4.44
N SER A 336 10.12 -13.78 -3.46
CA SER A 336 9.79 -13.41 -2.09
C SER A 336 10.60 -12.16 -1.70
N PRO A 337 9.93 -11.02 -1.40
CA PRO A 337 10.61 -9.83 -0.91
C PRO A 337 11.48 -10.11 0.31
N LEU A 338 11.05 -11.02 1.20
CA LEU A 338 11.78 -11.42 2.40
C LEU A 338 13.13 -12.09 2.08
N GLN A 339 13.22 -12.83 0.98
CA GLN A 339 14.47 -13.47 0.57
C GLN A 339 15.45 -12.46 -0.03
N ALA A 340 14.95 -11.44 -0.73
CA ALA A 340 15.75 -10.41 -1.37
C ALA A 340 16.08 -9.20 -0.47
N SER A 341 15.50 -9.14 0.72
CA SER A 341 15.69 -8.07 1.70
C SER A 341 16.58 -8.52 2.86
N CYS A 342 17.24 -7.58 3.54
CA CYS A 342 18.06 -7.87 4.71
C CYS A 342 18.26 -6.64 5.60
N THR A 343 17.94 -6.79 6.89
CA THR A 343 18.23 -5.81 7.96
C THR A 343 19.55 -6.11 8.68
N PHE A 344 20.24 -7.20 8.33
CA PHE A 344 21.47 -7.66 8.96
C PHE A 344 21.42 -7.95 10.47
N GLU A 345 20.25 -7.90 11.13
CA GLU A 345 20.11 -8.12 12.58
C GLU A 345 20.50 -9.53 13.05
N GLU A 346 20.33 -10.54 12.20
CA GLU A 346 20.69 -11.93 12.53
C GLU A 346 21.98 -12.39 11.83
N ASN A 347 22.05 -12.21 10.51
CA ASN A 347 23.13 -12.72 9.65
C ASN A 347 23.20 -11.88 8.35
N PHE A 348 23.84 -12.40 7.29
CA PHE A 348 23.87 -11.76 5.97
C PHE A 348 22.61 -12.03 5.12
N CYS A 349 21.58 -12.65 5.70
CA CYS A 349 20.39 -13.15 5.03
C CYS A 349 20.79 -14.05 3.84
N HIS A 350 20.25 -13.78 2.64
CA HIS A 350 20.65 -14.45 1.40
C HIS A 350 21.75 -13.71 0.63
N PHE A 351 22.35 -12.66 1.22
CA PHE A 351 23.49 -11.96 0.62
C PHE A 351 24.79 -12.69 0.90
N TYR A 352 25.72 -12.61 -0.04
CA TYR A 352 27.04 -13.22 0.10
C TYR A 352 28.14 -12.31 -0.43
N GLN A 353 29.38 -12.59 -0.03
CA GLN A 353 30.57 -11.88 -0.47
C GLN A 353 31.67 -12.89 -0.85
N ASP A 354 32.45 -12.59 -1.88
CA ASP A 354 33.56 -13.44 -2.32
C ASP A 354 34.79 -13.23 -1.45
N TYR A 355 35.18 -14.24 -0.67
CA TYR A 355 36.35 -14.16 0.21
C TYR A 355 37.71 -14.09 -0.52
N LYS A 356 37.72 -14.37 -1.84
CA LYS A 356 38.94 -14.37 -2.65
C LYS A 356 39.49 -12.96 -2.94
N ASP A 357 38.62 -11.94 -2.90
CA ASP A 357 38.98 -10.53 -3.14
C ASP A 357 39.16 -9.74 -1.82
N GLY A 358 39.13 -10.43 -0.67
CA GLY A 358 39.15 -9.84 0.68
C GLY A 358 37.73 -9.67 1.26
N SER A 359 37.60 -9.73 2.58
CA SER A 359 36.31 -9.52 3.27
C SER A 359 35.87 -8.06 3.17
N GLY A 360 35.19 -7.73 2.07
CA GLY A 360 34.79 -6.38 1.67
C GLY A 360 33.87 -5.66 2.65
N TRP A 361 32.96 -6.43 3.26
CA TRP A 361 31.93 -5.94 4.17
C TRP A 361 32.01 -6.69 5.50
N SER A 362 32.05 -5.94 6.59
CA SER A 362 32.09 -6.45 7.94
C SER A 362 30.77 -6.14 8.63
N ARG A 363 30.04 -7.18 9.03
CA ARG A 363 28.86 -7.03 9.89
C ARG A 363 29.30 -6.69 11.31
N ILE A 364 28.79 -5.59 11.85
CA ILE A 364 29.19 -5.07 13.15
C ILE A 364 27.98 -4.63 13.96
N LYS A 365 28.13 -4.67 15.28
CA LYS A 365 27.20 -4.08 16.26
C LYS A 365 27.96 -3.06 17.07
N VAL A 366 27.51 -1.81 17.04
CA VAL A 366 28.15 -0.72 17.78
C VAL A 366 27.16 -0.17 18.78
N LYS A 367 27.60 -0.04 20.03
CA LYS A 367 26.85 0.73 21.02
C LYS A 367 26.91 2.21 20.61
N PRO A 368 25.78 2.82 20.22
CA PRO A 368 25.80 4.16 19.68
C PRO A 368 26.18 5.15 20.79
N ASN A 369 26.96 6.18 20.43
CA ASN A 369 27.41 7.22 21.35
C ASN A 369 27.64 8.53 20.60
N ALA A 370 28.13 9.57 21.30
CA ALA A 370 28.36 10.91 20.71
C ALA A 370 29.24 10.95 19.44
N TYR A 371 29.97 9.88 19.12
CA TYR A 371 30.92 9.82 18.00
C TYR A 371 30.64 8.70 16.99
N ARG A 372 29.87 7.68 17.38
CA ARG A 372 29.56 6.52 16.52
C ARG A 372 28.05 6.36 16.45
N PRO A 373 27.45 6.50 15.25
CA PRO A 373 26.06 6.15 15.07
C PRO A 373 25.89 4.63 15.14
N GLY A 374 24.71 4.19 15.58
CA GLY A 374 24.24 2.81 15.52
C GLY A 374 23.72 2.43 14.13
N ASP A 375 23.16 1.23 14.03
CA ASP A 375 22.33 0.73 12.92
C ASP A 375 21.15 1.66 12.64
N HIS A 376 20.55 1.48 11.47
CA HIS A 376 19.33 2.15 11.09
C HIS A 376 18.11 1.42 11.67
N THR A 377 18.05 0.09 11.61
CA THR A 377 16.84 -0.70 11.94
C THR A 377 16.29 -0.45 13.35
N THR A 378 17.17 -0.31 14.34
CA THR A 378 16.79 -0.20 15.76
C THR A 378 17.53 0.92 16.51
N GLY A 379 18.67 1.36 15.98
CA GLY A 379 19.63 2.24 16.63
C GLY A 379 20.64 1.56 17.55
N THR A 380 20.46 0.27 17.91
CA THR A 380 21.48 -0.54 18.64
C THR A 380 21.81 -1.93 18.07
N GLY A 381 21.31 -2.27 16.89
CA GLY A 381 21.42 -3.53 16.17
C GLY A 381 22.69 -3.69 15.32
N PHE A 382 22.58 -4.42 14.23
CA PHE A 382 23.69 -4.80 13.36
C PHE A 382 23.55 -4.23 11.96
N TYR A 383 24.66 -3.75 11.41
CA TYR A 383 24.73 -3.23 10.05
C TYR A 383 26.04 -3.62 9.39
N LEU A 384 26.18 -3.39 8.08
CA LEU A 384 27.41 -3.65 7.35
C LEU A 384 28.30 -2.42 7.28
N LEU A 385 29.58 -2.60 7.53
CA LEU A 385 30.62 -1.60 7.28
C LEU A 385 31.66 -2.08 6.29
N ALA A 386 32.00 -1.22 5.34
CA ALA A 386 33.21 -1.33 4.53
C ALA A 386 34.27 -0.33 5.02
N ASN A 387 35.54 -0.60 4.68
CA ASN A 387 36.70 0.28 4.95
C ASN A 387 37.03 0.48 6.46
N THR A 388 36.82 -0.53 7.31
CA THR A 388 36.91 -0.41 8.78
C THR A 388 38.28 -0.64 9.40
N LYS A 389 39.18 -1.35 8.71
CA LYS A 389 40.55 -1.60 9.17
C LYS A 389 41.50 -0.74 8.36
N PHE A 390 42.70 -0.46 8.89
CA PHE A 390 43.82 0.20 8.20
C PHE A 390 44.34 -0.60 6.97
N THR A 391 43.44 -1.06 6.10
CA THR A 391 43.66 -1.91 4.92
C THR A 391 43.33 -1.17 3.64
N SER A 392 43.45 0.16 3.62
CA SER A 392 43.39 0.96 2.40
C SER A 392 44.70 0.81 1.61
N GLN A 393 45.02 -0.42 1.18
CA GLN A 393 45.89 -0.55 0.03
C GLN A 393 45.17 0.15 -1.14
N PRO A 394 45.84 1.03 -1.91
CA PRO A 394 45.25 1.64 -3.09
C PRO A 394 44.65 0.55 -3.99
N GLY A 395 43.33 0.57 -4.21
CA GLY A 395 42.64 -0.46 -5.00
C GLY A 395 41.72 -1.43 -4.24
N TYR A 396 41.37 -1.17 -2.97
CA TYR A 396 40.39 -1.96 -2.24
C TYR A 396 38.99 -1.91 -2.88
N ILE A 397 38.36 -3.08 -3.04
CA ILE A 397 36.99 -3.23 -3.56
C ILE A 397 36.22 -4.22 -2.68
N GLY A 398 35.15 -3.78 -2.04
CA GLY A 398 34.20 -4.66 -1.34
C GLY A 398 32.95 -4.89 -2.17
N ARG A 399 32.59 -6.16 -2.41
CA ARG A 399 31.37 -6.54 -3.16
C ARG A 399 30.44 -7.36 -2.28
N LEU A 400 29.17 -6.95 -2.26
CA LEU A 400 28.08 -7.69 -1.62
C LEU A 400 27.05 -8.04 -2.69
N TYR A 401 26.77 -9.32 -2.85
CA TYR A 401 25.87 -9.86 -3.88
C TYR A 401 24.52 -10.21 -3.28
N SER A 402 23.45 -9.78 -3.94
CA SER A 402 22.08 -10.22 -3.65
C SER A 402 21.82 -11.66 -4.12
N PRO A 403 20.74 -12.30 -3.64
CA PRO A 403 20.18 -13.45 -4.34
C PRO A 403 19.78 -13.09 -5.78
N THR A 404 19.62 -14.11 -6.63
CA THR A 404 19.17 -13.93 -8.02
C THR A 404 17.72 -13.45 -8.03
N LEU A 405 17.48 -12.33 -8.71
CA LEU A 405 16.16 -11.76 -8.94
C LEU A 405 15.61 -12.29 -10.28
N PRO A 406 14.33 -12.72 -10.33
CA PRO A 406 13.67 -13.14 -11.56
C PRO A 406 13.64 -12.08 -12.67
N GLU A 407 13.49 -12.56 -13.91
CA GLU A 407 13.40 -11.75 -15.13
C GLU A 407 12.04 -11.06 -15.31
N ASN A 408 11.99 -10.07 -16.19
CA ASN A 408 10.82 -9.31 -16.66
C ASN A 408 9.97 -8.60 -15.60
N LEU A 409 10.36 -8.66 -14.33
CA LEU A 409 9.71 -7.96 -13.24
C LEU A 409 10.31 -6.56 -13.02
N GLN A 410 9.45 -5.63 -12.64
CA GLN A 410 9.87 -4.33 -12.13
C GLN A 410 10.14 -4.44 -10.63
N TYR A 411 11.31 -3.97 -10.21
CA TYR A 411 11.73 -3.94 -8.82
C TYR A 411 11.91 -2.51 -8.33
N CYS A 412 11.54 -2.29 -7.07
CA CYS A 412 11.99 -1.16 -6.28
C CYS A 412 13.02 -1.65 -5.27
N LEU A 413 14.27 -1.23 -5.46
CA LEU A 413 15.33 -1.43 -4.48
C LEU A 413 15.40 -0.21 -3.57
N ARG A 414 15.31 -0.44 -2.26
CA ARG A 414 15.62 0.56 -1.23
C ARG A 414 16.72 0.05 -0.32
N PHE A 415 17.56 0.94 0.15
CA PHE A 415 18.56 0.62 1.17
C PHE A 415 18.99 1.89 1.89
N TYR A 416 19.52 1.72 3.10
CA TYR A 416 20.07 2.82 3.88
C TYR A 416 21.58 2.78 3.85
N TYR A 417 22.20 3.94 3.67
CA TYR A 417 23.64 4.07 3.73
C TYR A 417 24.04 5.28 4.56
N ALA A 418 25.20 5.20 5.21
CA ALA A 418 25.81 6.33 5.89
C ALA A 418 27.30 6.41 5.54
N LEU A 419 27.77 7.63 5.27
CA LEU A 419 29.16 7.88 4.90
C LEU A 419 29.87 8.68 5.99
N PHE A 420 31.07 8.23 6.40
CA PHE A 420 31.92 8.94 7.35
C PHE A 420 33.31 9.19 6.76
N GLY A 421 33.67 10.45 6.52
CA GLY A 421 35.01 10.85 6.10
C GLY A 421 35.16 12.36 5.90
N PHE A 422 36.31 12.78 5.36
CA PHE A 422 36.75 14.17 5.38
C PHE A 422 36.46 14.96 4.09
N PHE A 423 36.61 14.38 2.89
CA PHE A 423 36.34 15.07 1.61
C PHE A 423 35.81 14.12 0.52
N LYS A 424 34.97 14.66 -0.38
CA LYS A 424 34.42 14.08 -1.64
C LYS A 424 34.45 12.54 -1.75
N MET A 425 33.52 11.87 -1.08
CA MET A 425 33.27 10.42 -1.15
C MET A 425 32.52 9.97 -2.42
N ARG A 426 32.68 10.70 -3.54
CA ARG A 426 31.91 10.42 -4.75
C ARG A 426 32.29 9.04 -5.29
N ASP A 427 31.28 8.26 -5.69
CA ASP A 427 31.46 6.88 -6.16
C ASP A 427 32.09 5.90 -5.13
N SER A 428 32.11 6.26 -3.84
CA SER A 428 32.60 5.37 -2.77
C SER A 428 31.66 4.20 -2.47
N LEU A 429 30.36 4.37 -2.75
CA LEU A 429 29.33 3.34 -2.77
C LEU A 429 28.59 3.44 -4.10
N ALA A 430 28.49 2.33 -4.81
CA ALA A 430 27.75 2.21 -6.06
C ALA A 430 26.97 0.89 -6.10
N VAL A 431 25.86 0.91 -6.83
CA VAL A 431 25.02 -0.26 -7.05
C VAL A 431 25.09 -0.65 -8.52
N TYR A 432 25.39 -1.92 -8.75
CA TYR A 432 25.48 -2.51 -10.08
C TYR A 432 24.44 -3.63 -10.24
N ILE A 433 23.99 -3.83 -11.47
CA ILE A 433 23.23 -5.01 -11.89
C ILE A 433 24.15 -5.93 -12.67
N PHE A 434 24.21 -7.19 -12.23
CA PHE A 434 24.95 -8.26 -12.88
C PHE A 434 23.95 -9.27 -13.44
N GLU A 435 23.89 -9.39 -14.76
CA GLU A 435 23.07 -10.44 -15.42
C GLU A 435 23.76 -11.81 -15.30
N GLU A 436 23.01 -12.91 -15.39
CA GLU A 436 23.45 -14.28 -15.06
C GLU A 436 24.76 -14.73 -15.74
N ASN A 437 25.08 -14.18 -16.92
CA ASN A 437 26.34 -14.47 -17.62
C ASN A 437 27.53 -13.57 -17.21
N HIS A 438 27.34 -12.61 -16.30
CA HIS A 438 28.29 -11.56 -15.93
C HIS A 438 28.82 -10.72 -17.12
N ILE A 439 28.17 -10.82 -18.28
CA ILE A 439 28.59 -10.15 -19.53
C ILE A 439 28.33 -8.64 -19.44
N VAL A 440 27.22 -8.25 -18.81
CA VAL A 440 26.80 -6.86 -18.66
C VAL A 440 26.84 -6.46 -17.20
N GLN A 441 27.62 -5.42 -16.91
CA GLN A 441 27.67 -4.75 -15.62
C GLN A 441 27.16 -3.33 -15.81
N GLU A 442 25.92 -3.08 -15.38
CA GLU A 442 25.32 -1.76 -15.47
C GLU A 442 25.36 -1.07 -14.10
N LYS A 443 25.93 0.13 -14.04
CA LYS A 443 25.86 0.97 -12.84
C LYS A 443 24.53 1.71 -12.81
N ILE A 444 23.62 1.30 -11.93
CA ILE A 444 22.30 1.92 -11.80
C ILE A 444 22.30 3.09 -10.82
N TRP A 445 23.23 3.11 -9.86
CA TRP A 445 23.30 4.17 -8.85
C TRP A 445 24.71 4.32 -8.30
N SER A 446 25.02 5.54 -7.86
CA SER A 446 26.28 5.86 -7.18
C SER A 446 26.09 7.10 -6.34
N VAL A 447 26.76 7.15 -5.19
CA VAL A 447 26.66 8.30 -4.29
C VAL A 447 27.24 9.57 -4.94
N SER A 448 26.43 10.63 -4.93
CA SER A 448 26.72 11.92 -5.57
C SER A 448 27.13 13.03 -4.59
N GLU A 449 26.92 12.85 -3.27
CA GLU A 449 26.94 13.92 -2.26
C GLU A 449 28.13 13.91 -1.27
N ILE A 450 28.18 14.97 -0.45
CA ILE A 450 29.05 15.14 0.73
C ILE A 450 28.48 14.28 1.88
N PRO A 451 29.32 13.58 2.67
CA PRO A 451 28.84 12.75 3.79
C PRO A 451 28.03 13.55 4.81
N GLN A 452 26.73 13.23 4.97
CA GLN A 452 25.81 13.93 5.88
C GLN A 452 25.80 13.36 7.31
N ARG A 453 26.63 12.35 7.64
CA ARG A 453 26.70 11.66 8.95
C ARG A 453 25.34 11.23 9.52
N VAL A 454 24.37 11.02 8.66
CA VAL A 454 23.03 10.49 8.92
C VAL A 454 22.84 9.27 8.02
N TRP A 455 22.00 8.33 8.44
CA TRP A 455 21.52 7.31 7.55
C TRP A 455 20.66 7.96 6.47
N THR A 456 20.93 7.65 5.21
CA THR A 456 20.21 8.18 4.06
C THR A 456 19.67 7.03 3.24
N GLN A 457 18.40 7.12 2.87
CA GLN A 457 17.76 6.14 2.01
C GLN A 457 18.10 6.42 0.54
N ALA A 458 18.43 5.37 -0.20
CA ALA A 458 18.45 5.39 -1.65
C ALA A 458 17.28 4.54 -2.18
N GLU A 459 16.58 5.05 -3.19
CA GLU A 459 15.51 4.35 -3.90
C GLU A 459 15.86 4.23 -5.37
N ILE A 460 15.77 3.02 -5.94
CA ILE A 460 16.14 2.76 -7.32
C ILE A 460 15.10 1.82 -7.96
N PRO A 461 14.26 2.32 -8.88
CA PRO A 461 13.42 1.47 -9.71
C PRO A 461 14.24 0.89 -10.87
N PHE A 462 14.11 -0.41 -11.13
CA PHE A 462 14.73 -1.05 -12.31
C PHE A 462 13.91 -2.23 -12.82
N ARG A 463 14.06 -2.55 -14.11
CA ARG A 463 13.47 -3.71 -14.77
C ARG A 463 14.51 -4.37 -15.66
N LYS A 464 14.60 -5.70 -15.63
CA LYS A 464 15.56 -6.45 -16.44
C LYS A 464 14.92 -7.62 -17.17
N PRO A 465 15.24 -7.83 -18.46
CA PRO A 465 14.66 -8.91 -19.25
C PRO A 465 15.24 -10.28 -18.95
N MET A 466 16.35 -10.36 -18.20
CA MET A 466 17.02 -11.60 -17.80
C MET A 466 17.20 -11.63 -16.27
N PRO A 467 17.40 -12.81 -15.67
CA PRO A 467 17.67 -12.93 -14.25
C PRO A 467 18.95 -12.16 -13.88
N CYS A 468 18.89 -11.45 -12.76
CA CYS A 468 19.94 -10.51 -12.40
C CYS A 468 20.25 -10.51 -10.90
N LYS A 469 21.44 -10.03 -10.53
CA LYS A 469 21.83 -9.81 -9.13
C LYS A 469 22.16 -8.34 -8.94
N VAL A 470 21.72 -7.80 -7.81
CA VAL A 470 22.12 -6.48 -7.32
C VAL A 470 23.43 -6.64 -6.57
N VAL A 471 24.42 -5.82 -6.92
CA VAL A 471 25.74 -5.84 -6.30
C VAL A 471 26.06 -4.48 -5.71
N PHE A 472 26.24 -4.44 -4.40
CA PHE A 472 26.71 -3.26 -3.69
C PHE A 472 28.23 -3.26 -3.68
N LEU A 473 28.80 -2.24 -4.29
CA LEU A 473 30.23 -2.08 -4.46
C LEU A 473 30.71 -0.89 -3.64
N SER A 474 31.65 -1.13 -2.72
CA SER A 474 32.41 -0.07 -2.07
C SER A 474 33.82 0.01 -2.65
N TRP A 475 34.23 1.20 -3.08
CA TRP A 475 35.52 1.42 -3.73
C TRP A 475 36.32 2.51 -3.02
N CYS A 476 37.59 2.20 -2.74
CA CYS A 476 38.56 3.10 -2.13
C CYS A 476 39.77 3.28 -3.09
N ARG A 477 39.83 4.43 -3.79
CA ARG A 477 40.84 4.71 -4.82
C ARG A 477 42.17 5.22 -4.25
N ASN A 478 42.11 6.15 -3.31
CA ASN A 478 43.25 6.75 -2.63
C ASN A 478 42.85 7.15 -1.21
N PHE A 479 43.82 7.37 -0.31
CA PHE A 479 43.58 7.69 1.11
C PHE A 479 42.56 8.81 1.37
N TRP A 480 42.42 9.78 0.46
CA TRP A 480 41.53 10.94 0.62
C TRP A 480 40.09 10.65 0.19
N ASP A 481 39.90 9.74 -0.76
CA ASP A 481 38.59 9.25 -1.23
C ASP A 481 38.09 8.05 -0.39
N CYS A 482 38.83 7.64 0.64
CA CYS A 482 38.48 6.51 1.50
C CYS A 482 37.94 6.98 2.84
N GLY A 483 36.72 6.56 3.14
CA GLY A 483 36.26 6.48 4.52
C GLY A 483 35.18 5.44 4.66
N ILE A 484 34.54 5.49 5.81
CA ILE A 484 33.68 4.40 6.27
C ILE A 484 32.36 4.49 5.52
N VAL A 485 32.00 3.39 4.87
CA VAL A 485 30.70 3.22 4.23
C VAL A 485 29.90 2.24 5.08
N ALA A 486 28.76 2.69 5.57
CA ALA A 486 27.79 1.88 6.25
C ALA A 486 26.63 1.57 5.29
N LEU A 487 26.13 0.34 5.36
CA LEU A 487 24.99 -0.15 4.58
C LEU A 487 24.08 -0.94 5.51
N ASP A 488 22.78 -0.69 5.41
CA ASP A 488 21.77 -1.30 6.25
C ASP A 488 20.40 -1.36 5.56
N ASP A 489 19.48 -2.15 6.11
CA ASP A 489 18.06 -2.19 5.73
C ASP A 489 17.81 -2.25 4.21
N ILE A 490 18.38 -3.26 3.55
CA ILE A 490 18.13 -3.52 2.12
C ILE A 490 16.74 -4.10 1.96
N SER A 491 15.90 -3.51 1.12
CA SER A 491 14.60 -4.05 0.74
C SER A 491 14.42 -4.05 -0.77
N VAL A 492 13.85 -5.15 -1.28
CA VAL A 492 13.52 -5.32 -2.69
C VAL A 492 12.06 -5.71 -2.80
N ASN A 493 11.24 -4.79 -3.30
CA ASN A 493 9.81 -5.00 -3.52
C ASN A 493 9.50 -5.01 -5.03
N LEU A 494 8.41 -5.66 -5.42
CA LEU A 494 7.91 -5.59 -6.80
C LEU A 494 7.18 -4.26 -7.03
N GLY A 495 7.30 -3.74 -8.26
CA GLY A 495 6.66 -2.49 -8.69
C GLY A 495 7.57 -1.26 -8.62
N SER A 496 6.97 -0.10 -8.83
CA SER A 496 7.65 1.19 -8.79
C SER A 496 7.98 1.63 -7.36
N CYS A 497 9.07 2.39 -7.16
CA CYS A 497 9.36 3.02 -5.88
C CYS A 497 8.39 4.17 -5.55
N HIS A 498 7.78 4.77 -6.57
CA HIS A 498 6.82 5.86 -6.41
C HIS A 498 5.41 5.37 -6.75
N SER A 499 4.78 4.66 -5.82
CA SER A 499 3.35 4.37 -5.90
C SER A 499 2.56 5.48 -5.20
N ALA A 500 2.35 6.59 -5.91
CA ALA A 500 1.47 7.69 -5.47
C ALA A 500 0.00 7.25 -5.31
N ASP A 501 -0.36 6.11 -5.91
CA ASP A 501 -1.72 5.55 -5.95
C ASP A 501 -1.93 4.34 -5.01
N MET A 502 -0.93 3.95 -4.22
CA MET A 502 -1.19 3.02 -3.11
C MET A 502 -1.95 3.79 -2.02
N PRO A 503 -2.90 3.16 -1.31
CA PRO A 503 -3.55 3.78 -0.16
C PRO A 503 -2.48 4.39 0.77
N PRO A 504 -2.77 5.54 1.39
CA PRO A 504 -1.82 6.24 2.24
C PRO A 504 -1.26 5.31 3.32
N ASP A 505 -0.08 5.68 3.83
CA ASP A 505 0.64 5.01 4.91
C ASP A 505 -0.35 4.47 5.96
N PHE A 506 -0.08 3.25 6.44
CA PHE A 506 -0.96 2.50 7.34
C PHE A 506 -1.55 3.48 8.37
N PRO A 507 -2.85 3.47 8.69
CA PRO A 507 -3.47 4.54 9.47
C PRO A 507 -2.89 4.71 10.88
N GLY A 508 -2.10 3.73 11.35
CA GLY A 508 -1.32 3.79 12.58
C GLY A 508 0.13 4.19 12.40
N GLU A 509 0.63 4.39 11.19
CA GLU A 509 1.98 4.79 10.83
C GLU A 509 2.07 6.29 10.58
N CYS A 510 3.15 6.91 11.04
CA CYS A 510 3.43 8.32 10.83
C CYS A 510 4.93 8.56 10.74
N THR A 511 5.38 8.77 9.50
CA THR A 511 6.75 9.15 9.13
C THR A 511 6.95 10.67 9.08
N PHE A 512 5.87 11.44 9.29
CA PHE A 512 5.83 12.90 9.11
C PHE A 512 6.20 13.42 7.70
N GLU A 513 6.37 12.58 6.67
CA GLU A 513 6.81 13.04 5.34
C GLU A 513 5.77 13.88 4.58
N LYS A 514 4.48 13.56 4.75
CA LYS A 514 3.38 14.28 4.10
C LYS A 514 2.78 15.34 5.03
N ASN A 515 2.37 14.94 6.22
CA ASN A 515 1.63 15.76 7.17
C ASN A 515 1.92 15.32 8.63
N ASP A 516 1.21 15.91 9.60
CA ASP A 516 1.36 15.59 11.02
C ASP A 516 0.52 14.35 11.45
N CYS A 517 0.00 13.56 10.51
CA CYS A 517 -0.76 12.31 10.70
C CYS A 517 -1.93 12.40 11.72
N ALA A 518 -2.60 13.55 11.76
CA ALA A 518 -3.65 13.92 12.71
C ALA A 518 -3.20 13.99 14.19
N PHE A 519 -1.90 14.11 14.45
CA PHE A 519 -1.41 14.47 15.78
C PHE A 519 -1.74 15.93 16.09
N THR A 520 -2.24 16.16 17.30
CA THR A 520 -2.57 17.51 17.78
C THR A 520 -1.41 18.08 18.60
N LEU A 521 -0.98 19.27 18.22
CA LEU A 521 0.04 20.07 18.90
C LEU A 521 -0.61 20.96 19.96
N GLN A 522 -0.31 20.76 21.26
CA GLN A 522 -0.73 21.70 22.31
C GLN A 522 0.01 23.05 22.18
N PRO A 523 -0.59 24.17 22.63
CA PRO A 523 -0.77 25.39 21.83
C PRO A 523 0.48 25.93 21.13
N ARG A 524 0.21 26.41 19.91
CA ARG A 524 1.07 26.94 18.83
C ARG A 524 1.87 28.19 19.20
N ASN A 525 2.49 28.19 20.37
CA ASN A 525 3.52 29.15 20.74
C ASN A 525 4.88 28.58 20.26
N ARG A 526 5.97 29.36 20.25
CA ARG A 526 7.33 28.86 19.89
C ARG A 526 7.86 27.71 20.78
N HIS A 527 7.09 27.26 21.77
CA HIS A 527 7.49 26.42 22.89
C HIS A 527 6.92 24.99 22.83
N GLY A 528 6.54 24.51 21.64
CA GLY A 528 5.93 23.20 21.42
C GLY A 528 6.76 22.27 20.52
N TRP A 529 6.13 21.17 20.08
CA TRP A 529 6.64 20.31 19.01
C TRP A 529 6.50 21.01 17.66
N HIS A 530 7.47 20.82 16.77
CA HIS A 530 7.50 21.39 15.43
C HIS A 530 7.98 20.33 14.43
N ARG A 531 7.38 20.33 13.25
CA ARG A 531 7.84 19.50 12.12
C ARG A 531 9.02 20.17 11.41
N ARG A 532 10.05 19.40 11.04
CA ARG A 532 11.26 19.93 10.42
C ARG A 532 11.95 18.93 9.50
N ARG A 533 12.59 19.44 8.44
CA ARG A 533 13.33 18.67 7.43
C ARG A 533 14.87 18.73 7.53
N SER A 534 15.40 19.69 8.28
CA SER A 534 16.84 20.01 8.31
C SER A 534 17.43 19.79 9.70
N PRO A 535 18.77 19.78 9.89
CA PRO A 535 19.39 19.74 11.22
C PRO A 535 18.81 20.81 12.14
N THR A 536 18.66 20.55 13.44
CA THR A 536 18.14 21.56 14.38
C THR A 536 19.04 22.83 14.41
N PRO A 537 18.51 24.02 14.72
CA PRO A 537 19.27 25.28 14.72
C PRO A 537 20.36 25.31 15.79
N THR A 538 20.09 24.67 16.94
CA THR A 538 21.04 24.64 18.05
C THR A 538 22.10 23.59 17.77
N SER A 539 23.35 24.02 17.63
CA SER A 539 24.45 23.07 17.36
C SER A 539 24.69 22.12 18.55
N TYR A 540 25.20 20.93 18.24
CA TYR A 540 25.52 19.87 19.21
C TYR A 540 24.30 19.33 19.98
N THR A 541 23.14 19.33 19.34
CA THR A 541 21.89 18.69 19.80
C THR A 541 21.02 18.40 18.57
N GLY A 542 19.95 17.64 18.78
CA GLY A 542 19.00 17.27 17.72
C GLY A 542 19.60 16.39 16.62
N PRO A 543 18.74 15.82 15.76
CA PRO A 543 19.18 15.00 14.65
C PRO A 543 19.63 15.86 13.45
N THR A 544 20.50 15.30 12.62
CA THR A 544 20.94 15.92 11.35
C THR A 544 19.93 15.73 10.22
N GLY A 545 19.07 14.72 10.33
CA GLY A 545 17.99 14.38 9.39
C GLY A 545 16.97 13.47 10.09
N ASP A 546 15.82 13.26 9.46
CA ASP A 546 14.80 12.30 9.89
C ASP A 546 15.35 10.85 9.91
N HIS A 547 14.58 9.94 10.49
CA HIS A 547 14.85 8.52 10.46
C HIS A 547 14.38 7.91 9.14
N THR A 548 13.20 8.29 8.66
CA THR A 548 12.55 7.70 7.46
C THR A 548 13.45 7.66 6.23
N THR A 549 14.07 8.78 5.87
CA THR A 549 14.83 8.93 4.61
C THR A 549 16.21 9.55 4.81
N GLY A 550 16.46 10.21 5.94
CA GLY A 550 17.66 10.99 6.25
C GLY A 550 17.63 12.45 5.77
N VAL A 551 16.70 12.82 4.89
CA VAL A 551 16.52 14.18 4.34
C VAL A 551 15.05 14.64 4.32
N GLY A 552 14.18 13.86 4.95
CA GLY A 552 12.75 14.05 5.11
C GLY A 552 12.42 14.77 6.42
N HIS A 553 11.20 14.62 6.91
CA HIS A 553 10.63 15.36 8.01
C HIS A 553 10.54 14.53 9.29
N TYR A 554 10.79 15.18 10.42
CA TYR A 554 10.58 14.60 11.75
C TYR A 554 9.93 15.64 12.68
N MET A 555 9.45 15.19 13.84
CA MET A 555 8.86 16.05 14.85
C MET A 555 9.85 16.29 15.99
N TYR A 556 10.07 17.55 16.40
CA TYR A 556 11.04 17.87 17.47
C TYR A 556 10.63 19.06 18.34
N ILE A 557 11.23 19.16 19.52
CA ILE A 557 11.20 20.38 20.33
C ILE A 557 12.48 21.17 20.17
N GLU A 558 12.34 22.49 20.01
CA GLU A 558 13.47 23.41 20.03
C GLU A 558 13.72 23.84 21.47
N ALA A 559 14.74 23.25 22.11
CA ALA A 559 15.02 23.53 23.50
C ALA A 559 15.35 25.01 23.72
N SER A 560 16.08 25.67 22.81
CA SER A 560 16.44 27.09 22.96
C SER A 560 15.24 28.04 23.12
N ASN A 561 14.08 27.67 22.57
CA ASN A 561 12.84 28.43 22.70
C ASN A 561 12.09 28.16 24.00
N MET A 562 12.38 27.08 24.73
CA MET A 562 11.66 26.68 25.95
C MET A 562 12.35 27.19 27.22
N ILE A 563 11.67 27.20 28.38
CA ILE A 563 12.32 27.43 29.70
C ILE A 563 12.62 26.09 30.40
N TYR A 564 13.58 26.09 31.33
CA TYR A 564 13.93 24.88 32.10
C TYR A 564 12.69 24.25 32.75
N GLY A 565 12.48 22.94 32.54
CA GLY A 565 11.32 22.21 33.07
C GLY A 565 10.01 22.45 32.32
N GLN A 566 9.99 23.30 31.29
CA GLN A 566 8.82 23.46 30.42
C GLN A 566 8.54 22.18 29.66
N LYS A 567 7.25 21.91 29.45
CA LYS A 567 6.75 20.70 28.80
C LYS A 567 6.08 21.04 27.47
N ALA A 568 6.22 20.15 26.50
CA ALA A 568 5.52 20.17 25.22
C ALA A 568 4.87 18.82 24.99
N GLN A 569 3.59 18.80 24.60
CA GLN A 569 2.83 17.58 24.36
C GLN A 569 2.42 17.47 22.89
N LEU A 570 2.66 16.30 22.31
CA LEU A 570 2.15 15.87 21.01
C LEU A 570 1.16 14.73 21.27
N ILE A 571 -0.08 14.89 20.81
CA ILE A 571 -1.19 14.01 21.16
C ILE A 571 -1.65 13.26 19.92
N SER A 572 -1.75 11.94 19.98
CA SER A 572 -2.27 11.13 18.87
C SER A 572 -3.74 11.42 18.58
N ARG A 573 -4.19 11.01 17.40
CA ARG A 573 -5.63 10.84 17.13
C ARG A 573 -6.28 9.90 18.15
N LEU A 574 -7.61 9.94 18.24
CA LEU A 574 -8.36 9.06 19.11
C LEU A 574 -8.27 7.62 18.60
N LEU A 575 -7.70 6.72 19.40
CA LEU A 575 -7.59 5.30 19.12
C LEU A 575 -8.86 4.59 19.61
N ARG A 576 -9.39 3.66 18.81
CA ARG A 576 -10.57 2.88 19.17
C ARG A 576 -10.27 1.96 20.36
N LYS A 577 -11.31 1.62 21.12
CA LYS A 577 -11.21 0.57 22.16
C LYS A 577 -10.80 -0.75 21.52
N THR A 578 -9.85 -1.45 22.14
CA THR A 578 -9.42 -2.78 21.73
C THR A 578 -9.34 -3.69 22.93
N PHE A 579 -9.55 -4.99 22.70
CA PHE A 579 -9.39 -6.02 23.72
C PHE A 579 -8.09 -6.77 23.44
N GLY A 580 -7.11 -6.63 24.33
CA GLY A 580 -5.79 -7.27 24.22
C GLY A 580 -4.63 -6.29 24.24
N HIS A 581 -3.43 -6.85 24.03
CA HIS A 581 -2.18 -6.09 23.98
C HIS A 581 -2.10 -5.31 22.66
N GLN A 582 -1.51 -4.13 22.73
CA GLN A 582 -1.15 -3.28 21.60
C GLN A 582 0.33 -2.94 21.72
N CYS A 583 0.99 -2.75 20.58
CA CYS A 583 2.37 -2.32 20.51
C CYS A 583 2.47 -0.94 19.85
N LEU A 584 3.01 0.03 20.58
CA LEU A 584 3.45 1.31 20.03
C LEU A 584 4.95 1.22 19.74
N ILE A 585 5.32 1.49 18.49
CA ILE A 585 6.70 1.60 18.02
C ILE A 585 6.94 3.03 17.56
N PHE A 586 8.09 3.60 17.86
CA PHE A 586 8.49 4.91 17.35
C PHE A 586 10.00 5.06 17.43
N PHE A 587 10.58 5.98 16.68
CA PHE A 587 11.98 6.35 16.80
C PHE A 587 12.12 7.66 17.56
N TYR A 588 13.17 7.76 18.39
CA TYR A 588 13.45 8.97 19.16
C TYR A 588 14.93 9.35 19.08
N HIS A 589 15.19 10.65 19.14
CA HIS A 589 16.53 11.23 19.17
C HIS A 589 16.67 12.15 20.37
N MET A 590 17.70 11.91 21.19
CA MET A 590 17.98 12.68 22.42
C MET A 590 19.49 12.86 22.56
N TYR A 591 20.03 13.95 22.01
CA TYR A 591 21.46 14.27 22.02
C TYR A 591 21.72 15.67 22.61
N GLY A 592 22.78 15.79 23.41
CA GLY A 592 23.21 17.07 23.98
C GLY A 592 23.38 17.05 25.50
N ARG A 593 24.41 17.76 25.99
CA ARG A 593 24.69 17.82 27.42
C ARG A 593 23.55 18.54 28.14
N GLY A 594 22.93 17.85 29.11
CA GLY A 594 21.84 18.39 29.90
C GLY A 594 20.47 18.25 29.25
N THR A 595 20.32 17.31 28.30
CA THR A 595 19.02 16.91 27.74
C THR A 595 18.03 16.51 28.82
N GLY A 596 16.77 16.86 28.60
CA GLY A 596 15.68 16.66 29.57
C GLY A 596 15.07 15.25 29.54
N LEU A 597 13.74 15.19 29.46
CA LEU A 597 12.96 13.94 29.56
C LEU A 597 12.05 13.79 28.34
N LEU A 598 11.89 12.57 27.89
CA LEU A 598 10.81 12.17 26.98
C LEU A 598 9.92 11.15 27.71
N ASN A 599 8.66 11.49 27.89
CA ASN A 599 7.65 10.65 28.52
C ASN A 599 6.60 10.27 27.46
N VAL A 600 6.05 9.07 27.57
CA VAL A 600 4.86 8.66 26.83
C VAL A 600 3.76 8.33 27.83
N TYR A 601 2.59 8.93 27.64
CA TYR A 601 1.43 8.70 28.48
C TYR A 601 0.27 8.10 27.68
N LEU A 602 -0.49 7.25 28.35
CA LEU A 602 -1.80 6.80 27.91
C LEU A 602 -2.88 7.64 28.58
N LYS A 603 -3.80 8.18 27.79
CA LYS A 603 -4.96 8.97 28.28
C LYS A 603 -6.26 8.38 27.76
N MET A 604 -7.09 7.88 28.67
CA MET A 604 -8.42 7.39 28.32
C MET A 604 -9.34 8.55 27.91
N HIS A 605 -10.18 8.33 26.90
CA HIS A 605 -11.17 9.30 26.46
C HIS A 605 -12.14 9.67 27.60
N GLY A 606 -12.42 10.97 27.76
CA GLY A 606 -13.23 11.50 28.86
C GLY A 606 -12.53 11.53 30.24
N SER A 607 -11.32 10.97 30.38
CA SER A 607 -10.53 11.04 31.61
C SER A 607 -9.54 12.20 31.59
N LYS A 608 -9.34 12.84 32.75
CA LYS A 608 -8.24 13.80 32.96
C LYS A 608 -6.94 13.12 33.42
N LYS A 609 -6.97 11.83 33.76
CA LYS A 609 -5.80 11.10 34.25
C LYS A 609 -4.94 10.63 33.08
N GLU A 610 -3.66 10.97 33.14
CA GLU A 610 -2.61 10.50 32.24
C GLU A 610 -1.79 9.41 32.95
N ILE A 611 -1.60 8.26 32.31
CA ILE A 611 -0.88 7.11 32.85
C ILE A 611 0.48 7.04 32.15
N LEU A 612 1.58 7.19 32.89
CA LEU A 612 2.92 7.08 32.32
C LEU A 612 3.20 5.63 31.91
N ILE A 613 3.46 5.39 30.63
CA ILE A 613 3.74 4.05 30.09
C ILE A 613 5.20 3.91 29.64
N TRP A 614 5.93 5.00 29.38
CA TRP A 614 7.35 4.94 29.02
C TRP A 614 8.09 6.24 29.35
N ARG A 615 9.41 6.14 29.61
CA ARG A 615 10.28 7.28 29.91
C ARG A 615 11.73 7.06 29.49
N ARG A 616 12.36 8.12 28.95
CA ARG A 616 13.83 8.27 28.83
C ARG A 616 14.29 9.61 29.37
N ARG A 617 15.54 9.66 29.83
CA ARG A 617 16.13 10.82 30.51
C ARG A 617 17.55 11.06 30.05
N GLY A 618 17.89 12.33 29.83
CA GLY A 618 19.25 12.75 29.57
C GLY A 618 19.67 12.52 28.13
N GLU A 619 20.96 12.71 27.89
CA GLU A 619 21.60 12.37 26.62
C GLU A 619 21.56 10.86 26.42
N GLN A 620 21.14 10.42 25.23
CA GLN A 620 21.02 9.01 24.86
C GLN A 620 22.00 8.65 23.75
N SER A 621 21.86 9.26 22.57
CA SER A 621 22.62 8.91 21.37
C SER A 621 22.52 10.00 20.30
N ILE A 622 23.49 10.03 19.37
CA ILE A 622 23.41 10.80 18.12
C ILE A 622 22.60 10.09 17.04
N SER A 623 22.32 8.79 17.22
CA SER A 623 21.44 8.02 16.35
C SER A 623 20.00 8.11 16.84
N TRP A 624 19.08 7.96 15.90
CA TRP A 624 17.72 7.55 16.17
C TRP A 624 17.72 6.20 16.90
N LEU A 625 16.88 6.08 17.93
CA LEU A 625 16.74 4.87 18.73
C LEU A 625 15.28 4.43 18.71
N ARG A 626 15.03 3.13 18.56
CA ARG A 626 13.69 2.56 18.59
C ARG A 626 13.13 2.47 20.01
N GLY A 627 11.94 3.00 20.20
CA GLY A 627 11.09 2.79 21.37
C GLY A 627 10.02 1.75 21.09
N LEU A 628 9.88 0.76 21.97
CA LEU A 628 8.82 -0.24 21.95
C LEU A 628 8.03 -0.14 23.25
N ILE A 629 6.70 -0.01 23.15
CA ILE A 629 5.82 0.11 24.30
C ILE A 629 4.63 -0.81 24.13
N GLU A 630 4.59 -1.85 24.95
CA GLU A 630 3.42 -2.71 25.08
C GLU A 630 2.41 -2.11 26.07
N TYR A 631 1.15 -2.01 25.68
CA TYR A 631 0.10 -1.50 26.55
C TYR A 631 -1.27 -2.14 26.25
N THR A 632 -2.20 -2.03 27.20
CA THR A 632 -3.59 -2.51 27.07
C THR A 632 -4.56 -1.39 27.42
N CYS A 633 -5.62 -1.19 26.63
CA CYS A 633 -6.66 -0.23 26.96
C CYS A 633 -8.04 -0.64 26.44
N ASP A 634 -8.96 -0.91 27.36
CA ASP A 634 -10.34 -1.35 27.11
C ASP A 634 -11.30 -0.21 26.75
N LYS A 635 -10.77 1.01 26.58
CA LYS A 635 -11.52 2.22 26.25
C LYS A 635 -10.87 2.93 25.07
N SER A 636 -11.63 3.77 24.38
CA SER A 636 -11.04 4.72 23.44
C SER A 636 -10.03 5.59 24.18
N HIS A 637 -8.87 5.82 23.59
CA HIS A 637 -7.74 6.46 24.27
C HIS A 637 -6.85 7.23 23.29
N GLN A 638 -5.95 8.04 23.82
CA GLN A 638 -4.90 8.74 23.08
C GLN A 638 -3.55 8.44 23.71
N ILE A 639 -2.50 8.47 22.88
CA ILE A 639 -1.12 8.46 23.34
C ILE A 639 -0.55 9.88 23.27
N ILE A 640 0.17 10.27 24.33
CA ILE A 640 0.75 11.60 24.47
C ILE A 640 2.27 11.47 24.59
N PHE A 641 2.99 12.06 23.66
CA PHE A 641 4.44 12.25 23.74
C PHE A 641 4.71 13.59 24.42
N GLU A 642 5.27 13.56 25.63
CA GLU A 642 5.63 14.74 26.41
C GLU A 642 7.16 14.88 26.47
N ALA A 643 7.69 15.93 25.84
CA ALA A 643 9.07 16.33 25.99
C ALA A 643 9.19 17.43 27.05
N ILE A 644 10.16 17.29 27.95
CA ILE A 644 10.46 18.27 29.01
C ILE A 644 11.87 18.80 28.77
N ARG A 645 12.00 20.12 28.66
CA ARG A 645 13.32 20.76 28.48
C ARG A 645 14.22 20.53 29.70
N GLY A 646 15.45 20.09 29.44
CA GLY A 646 16.50 19.94 30.45
C GLY A 646 17.20 21.25 30.82
N ILE A 647 18.28 21.14 31.59
CA ILE A 647 19.02 22.30 32.14
C ILE A 647 19.73 23.14 31.07
N SER A 648 19.94 22.57 29.88
CA SER A 648 20.71 23.17 28.78
C SER A 648 19.80 23.56 27.62
N ILE A 649 20.24 24.53 26.82
CA ILE A 649 19.63 24.82 25.50
C ILE A 649 19.98 23.73 24.47
N ARG A 650 21.01 22.92 24.72
CA ARG A 650 21.38 21.75 23.90
C ARG A 650 20.60 20.52 24.36
N SER A 651 19.27 20.62 24.30
CA SER A 651 18.34 19.63 24.87
C SER A 651 17.20 19.34 23.89
N ASP A 652 17.46 19.44 22.59
CA ASP A 652 16.47 19.11 21.58
C ASP A 652 16.14 17.62 21.68
N ILE A 653 14.86 17.31 21.53
CA ILE A 653 14.32 15.95 21.55
C ILE A 653 13.46 15.83 20.30
N ALA A 654 13.70 14.78 19.52
CA ALA A 654 12.94 14.49 18.31
C ALA A 654 12.33 13.09 18.36
N ILE A 655 11.26 12.90 17.60
CA ILE A 655 10.61 11.63 17.34
C ILE A 655 10.27 11.50 15.87
N ASP A 656 10.20 10.27 15.40
CA ASP A 656 9.87 9.91 14.02
C ASP A 656 9.27 8.50 13.93
N ASP A 657 8.75 8.11 12.78
CA ASP A 657 8.32 6.74 12.45
C ASP A 657 7.44 6.07 13.51
N ILE A 658 6.34 6.74 13.88
CA ILE A 658 5.40 6.24 14.89
C ILE A 658 4.49 5.20 14.28
N SER A 659 4.39 3.98 14.83
CA SER A 659 3.46 2.93 14.39
C SER A 659 2.66 2.30 15.54
N PHE A 660 1.38 2.00 15.29
CA PHE A 660 0.48 1.27 16.20
C PHE A 660 0.15 -0.11 15.63
N GLN A 661 0.47 -1.17 16.36
CA GLN A 661 0.25 -2.56 15.95
C GLN A 661 -0.60 -3.34 16.96
N LYS A 662 -1.42 -4.26 16.45
CA LYS A 662 -2.20 -5.22 17.28
C LYS A 662 -1.27 -6.29 17.84
N GLY A 663 -1.48 -6.66 19.11
CA GLY A 663 -0.73 -7.71 19.79
C GLY A 663 0.40 -7.18 20.68
N PRO A 664 1.11 -8.09 21.38
CA PRO A 664 2.28 -7.72 22.17
C PRO A 664 3.39 -7.19 21.26
N CYS A 665 4.30 -6.39 21.83
CA CYS A 665 5.48 -5.98 21.08
C CYS A 665 6.37 -7.18 20.86
N LYS A 666 6.42 -7.66 19.61
CA LYS A 666 7.41 -8.64 19.20
C LYS A 666 8.74 -7.91 19.07
N GLU A 667 9.63 -8.09 20.04
CA GLU A 667 11.05 -8.09 19.68
C GLU A 667 11.18 -9.20 18.62
N MET A 668 11.92 -8.98 17.52
CA MET A 668 12.26 -10.09 16.62
C MET A 668 12.76 -11.22 17.53
N GLU A 669 11.96 -12.29 17.66
CA GLU A 669 12.12 -13.23 18.75
C GLU A 669 13.54 -13.79 18.66
N GLU A 670 14.34 -13.46 19.68
CA GLU A 670 15.44 -14.29 20.12
C GLU A 670 14.85 -15.71 20.22
N THR A 671 15.08 -16.52 19.19
CA THR A 671 14.81 -17.95 19.22
C THR A 671 15.84 -18.55 20.15
N ILE A 672 15.72 -18.29 21.46
CA ILE A 672 16.37 -19.06 22.50
C ILE A 672 15.56 -20.34 22.58
N LEU A 673 15.88 -21.27 21.68
CA LEU A 673 15.74 -22.68 21.99
C LEU A 673 16.50 -22.92 23.29
N GLN A 674 15.73 -23.35 24.29
CA GLN A 674 16.22 -23.93 25.53
C GLN A 674 17.39 -24.88 25.23
N SER A 675 18.60 -24.41 25.51
CA SER A 675 19.74 -25.26 25.77
C SER A 675 20.26 -24.88 27.14
N SER A 676 19.84 -25.66 28.13
CA SER A 676 20.53 -25.81 29.40
C SER A 676 22.04 -25.88 29.18
N GLY A 677 22.80 -24.98 29.80
CA GLY A 677 24.25 -25.02 29.74
C GLY A 677 24.87 -23.85 30.48
N TYR A 678 25.08 -24.02 31.78
CA TYR A 678 26.08 -23.26 32.54
C TYR A 678 27.39 -23.13 31.74
N SER A 679 27.87 -21.91 31.55
CA SER A 679 29.30 -21.61 31.72
C SER A 679 29.47 -20.11 31.94
N ALA A 680 29.97 -19.77 33.12
CA ALA A 680 30.74 -18.55 33.30
C ALA A 680 31.94 -18.60 32.34
N ASP A 681 32.24 -17.50 31.67
CA ASP A 681 33.56 -16.89 31.79
C ASP A 681 33.58 -15.50 31.14
N PHE A 682 34.10 -14.57 31.94
CA PHE A 682 34.56 -13.25 31.54
C PHE A 682 35.65 -13.38 30.46
N ASN A 683 35.64 -12.47 29.48
CA ASN A 683 36.78 -11.58 29.29
C ASN A 683 36.45 -10.44 28.33
N GLU A 684 36.62 -9.24 28.87
CA GLU A 684 36.98 -7.99 28.21
C GLU A 684 37.99 -8.22 27.07
N ILE A 685 37.93 -7.38 26.02
CA ILE A 685 39.13 -6.67 25.53
C ILE A 685 38.73 -5.27 25.04
N GLU A 686 39.25 -4.26 25.75
CA GLU A 686 39.50 -2.89 25.28
C GLU A 686 40.48 -2.89 24.10
N TYR A 687 40.19 -2.16 23.03
CA TYR A 687 40.99 -1.05 22.46
C TYR A 687 40.31 -0.48 21.22
#